data_AF-A0A7H8R4R1-F1
#
_entry.id   AF-A0A7H8R4R1-F1
#
_cell.length_a   1.000
_cell.length_b   1.000
_cell.length_c   1.000
_cell.angle_alpha   90.00
_cell.angle_beta   90.00
_cell.angle_gamma   90.00
#
_symmetry.space_group_name_H-M   'P 1'
#
loop_
_entity.id
_entity.type
_entity.pdbx_description
1 polymer ?
#
loop_
_entity_poly.entity_id
_entity_poly.type
_entity_poly.pdbx_seq_one_letter_code
_entity_poly.pdbx_strand_id
1 'polypeptide(L)'
;MNGAPQSFRKITTTIQLDFFFFFCTMASQMPCRSLRALARPARSSLRATSLSTSRRALSCSTPCYSEEAQQGDQTEKPRWLYTPPGTKAPFSLHFDSKRPNYPVNESQEVLDKFYIGLLGPEGDKVLSDKLKWLAVTHKSFDQGRRGFNDRLGFLGKCIVQLQASLSLVQNPGAFKHPVPPLDPSNQREAFKHPALEGLDNLSYNSRGWVTNKHNLVRLAEKYELIKVLRWQPLNPNDLYASGADVVLAHTLFSITLLARNYRGDIPMSAVEKFPVLLNEAEEESSAVPPCFSHEGINVRCACLPRTMATTISMNVAADDGVLFWQYLYIRHSNLYVLALTKRNTNATEILLFLHKIVEVFTEYFKELEEESIRDNFVVIYELLDEMMDFGYPQTTESKILQEYITQESHKLEVQARPPIAVTNAVSWRSEGIRYRKNEVFLDVVESLNLLVSANGNVLRSEILGAIKMKCYLSGMPELRLGLNDKAMFETTGRATRGKAVEMEDVKFHQCVRLSRFENDRTISFIPPDGEFELMSYRLNTQVKPLIWVECVVESHSGSRMEYMLKARAQFKRRSTANNVEILVPVPEDADSPRFRTNIGSVHYAPEKSAIIWKIKQFGGGKEFLMRAELGLPSVKGDDERGGGMTGGFGGSMGGAQTGQGKRPINVKFEIPYFTTSGIQVRYLKIIEPKLQYPSLPWVRYITQSGDIAVRLPDVQ
;
A
#
# COMPACT_ATOMS: atom_id res chain seq x y z
N MET A 1 -7.13 -53.91 28.12
CA MET A 1 -7.56 -54.64 26.92
C MET A 1 -7.88 -53.63 25.83
N ASN A 2 -7.48 -53.99 24.61
CA ASN A 2 -7.27 -53.15 23.44
C ASN A 2 -8.51 -52.48 22.85
N GLY A 3 -8.28 -51.42 22.08
CA GLY A 3 -9.12 -51.07 20.94
C GLY A 3 -9.15 -49.58 20.59
N ALA A 4 -8.25 -49.14 19.72
CA ALA A 4 -8.59 -48.06 18.80
C ALA A 4 -9.54 -48.63 17.72
N PRO A 5 -10.42 -47.80 17.15
CA PRO A 5 -10.10 -47.36 15.79
C PRO A 5 -10.24 -45.85 15.56
N GLN A 6 -9.46 -45.43 14.57
CA GLN A 6 -9.40 -44.12 13.95
C GLN A 6 -10.74 -43.72 13.32
N SER A 7 -11.27 -42.55 13.69
CA SER A 7 -11.89 -41.58 12.77
C SER A 7 -12.28 -40.31 13.55
N PHE A 8 -12.11 -39.15 12.93
CA PHE A 8 -12.41 -37.80 13.45
C PHE A 8 -11.37 -37.11 14.37
N ARG A 9 -10.18 -36.90 13.81
CA ARG A 9 -9.43 -35.64 13.99
C ARG A 9 -9.68 -34.73 12.78
N LYS A 10 -10.05 -33.46 13.01
CA LYS A 10 -9.52 -32.22 12.39
C LYS A 10 -10.53 -31.06 12.50
N ILE A 11 -9.99 -29.82 12.45
CA ILE A 11 -10.62 -28.49 12.32
C ILE A 11 -10.75 -27.78 13.69
N THR A 12 -10.02 -26.72 14.04
CA THR A 12 -9.06 -25.87 13.30
C THR A 12 -8.16 -25.13 14.30
N THR A 13 -6.90 -24.99 13.93
CA THR A 13 -5.84 -24.23 14.60
C THR A 13 -5.44 -23.11 13.64
N THR A 14 -5.72 -21.84 13.93
CA THR A 14 -5.38 -20.70 13.05
C THR A 14 -5.53 -19.39 13.87
N ILE A 15 -4.46 -18.65 14.22
CA ILE A 15 -3.80 -17.58 13.44
C ILE A 15 -4.73 -16.35 13.27
N GLN A 16 -4.35 -15.15 13.75
CA GLN A 16 -5.21 -13.94 13.86
C GLN A 16 -4.48 -12.59 13.72
N LEU A 17 -5.00 -11.60 13.00
CA LEU A 17 -4.25 -10.37 12.75
C LEU A 17 -4.88 -9.10 13.25
N ASP A 18 -4.07 -8.11 13.57
CA ASP A 18 -4.48 -6.90 14.24
C ASP A 18 -3.72 -5.70 13.61
N PHE A 19 -4.45 -4.64 13.23
CA PHE A 19 -4.04 -3.27 12.78
C PHE A 19 -3.61 -2.99 11.33
N PHE A 20 -3.92 -1.75 10.91
CA PHE A 20 -3.40 -0.99 9.76
C PHE A 20 -3.19 0.48 10.18
N PHE A 21 -2.01 1.05 9.93
CA PHE A 21 -1.82 2.50 9.80
C PHE A 21 -0.96 2.82 8.58
N PHE A 22 -1.25 3.97 7.96
CA PHE A 22 -0.43 4.64 6.96
C PHE A 22 0.46 5.68 7.65
N PHE A 23 1.78 5.50 7.66
CA PHE A 23 2.70 6.59 8.01
C PHE A 23 3.18 7.33 6.77
N CYS A 24 3.06 8.65 6.84
CA CYS A 24 3.81 9.63 6.06
C CYS A 24 5.27 9.66 6.55
N THR A 25 6.20 9.68 5.61
CA THR A 25 7.63 9.93 5.87
C THR A 25 7.82 11.17 6.73
N MET A 26 8.49 10.99 7.88
CA MET A 26 9.29 12.05 8.48
C MET A 26 10.22 12.58 7.40
N ALA A 27 10.13 13.88 7.13
CA ALA A 27 11.02 14.59 6.23
C ALA A 27 12.46 14.29 6.64
N SER A 28 13.23 13.66 5.74
CA SER A 28 14.67 13.54 5.90
C SER A 28 15.26 14.94 5.99
N GLN A 29 15.71 15.35 7.17
CA GLN A 29 16.61 16.48 7.31
C GLN A 29 18.00 16.06 6.81
N MET A 30 18.17 16.03 5.49
CA MET A 30 19.48 16.07 4.87
C MET A 30 19.80 17.54 4.59
N PRO A 31 20.88 18.10 5.16
CA PRO A 31 21.25 19.50 4.92
C PRO A 31 21.84 19.64 3.52
N CYS A 32 21.01 20.02 2.54
CA CYS A 32 21.51 20.47 1.25
C CYS A 32 22.24 21.81 1.43
N ARG A 33 23.57 21.75 1.40
CA ARG A 33 24.45 22.93 1.27
C ARG A 33 24.09 23.69 -0.02
N SER A 34 23.54 24.88 0.13
CA SER A 34 23.30 25.82 -0.96
C SER A 34 24.62 26.38 -1.50
N LEU A 35 25.03 25.95 -2.69
CA LEU A 35 26.05 26.63 -3.48
C LEU A 35 25.45 27.91 -4.07
N ARG A 36 26.02 29.06 -3.66
CA ARG A 36 25.78 30.37 -4.29
C ARG A 36 26.34 30.36 -5.71
N ALA A 37 25.46 30.34 -6.71
CA ALA A 37 25.82 30.73 -8.07
C ALA A 37 25.40 32.19 -8.30
N LEU A 38 26.42 33.04 -8.55
CA LEU A 38 26.29 34.42 -8.99
C LEU A 38 25.83 34.44 -10.45
N ALA A 39 24.70 35.10 -10.75
CA ALA A 39 24.41 35.60 -12.09
C ALA A 39 23.64 36.93 -12.01
N ARG A 40 24.22 37.96 -12.62
CA ARG A 40 23.70 39.33 -12.77
C ARG A 40 22.88 39.46 -14.08
N PRO A 41 22.14 40.57 -14.28
CA PRO A 41 20.84 40.58 -14.97
C PRO A 41 20.94 40.94 -16.47
N ALA A 42 19.90 40.59 -17.24
CA ALA A 42 19.64 41.19 -18.54
C ALA A 42 18.13 41.46 -18.72
N ARG A 43 17.81 42.71 -19.08
CA ARG A 43 16.48 43.22 -19.45
C ARG A 43 16.21 42.97 -20.94
N SER A 44 14.96 42.70 -21.29
CA SER A 44 14.22 43.19 -22.49
C SER A 44 12.89 42.40 -22.58
N SER A 45 11.72 43.02 -22.43
CA SER A 45 10.89 43.66 -23.47
C SER A 45 10.67 42.80 -24.73
N LEU A 46 9.50 42.15 -24.86
CA LEU A 46 8.46 42.52 -25.83
C LEU A 46 7.35 41.45 -25.96
N ARG A 47 6.15 42.00 -25.94
CA ARG A 47 4.79 41.56 -26.30
C ARG A 47 4.67 40.44 -27.36
N ALA A 48 3.89 39.40 -27.05
CA ALA A 48 3.34 38.44 -28.00
C ALA A 48 1.99 38.91 -28.57
N THR A 49 1.77 38.67 -29.85
CA THR A 49 0.47 38.78 -30.54
C THR A 49 0.03 37.40 -31.00
N SER A 50 -1.23 37.02 -30.77
CA SER A 50 -2.04 36.24 -31.72
C SER A 50 -3.48 36.14 -31.24
N LEU A 51 -4.38 36.23 -32.21
CA LEU A 51 -5.81 36.39 -32.08
C LEU A 51 -6.58 35.08 -31.76
N SER A 52 -7.74 35.34 -31.17
CA SER A 52 -8.87 34.51 -30.77
C SER A 52 -9.59 33.70 -31.85
N THR A 53 -10.20 32.58 -31.45
CA THR A 53 -11.67 32.27 -31.47
C THR A 53 -11.85 30.76 -31.18
N SER A 54 -12.89 30.22 -30.56
CA SER A 54 -14.08 30.66 -29.81
C SER A 54 -14.68 29.38 -29.22
N ARG A 55 -15.10 29.38 -27.95
CA ARG A 55 -16.28 28.62 -27.47
C ARG A 55 -16.76 29.20 -26.15
N ARG A 56 -18.06 29.44 -26.10
CA ARG A 56 -18.81 30.30 -25.18
C ARG A 56 -18.69 29.85 -23.72
N ALA A 57 -18.37 30.79 -22.84
CA ALA A 57 -18.61 30.69 -21.40
C ALA A 57 -19.71 31.70 -21.02
N LEU A 58 -20.68 31.23 -20.24
CA LEU A 58 -21.78 32.01 -19.70
C LEU A 58 -21.25 33.07 -18.72
N SER A 59 -21.76 34.28 -18.87
CA SER A 59 -21.44 35.48 -18.11
C SER A 59 -21.94 35.41 -16.66
N CYS A 60 -21.07 35.73 -15.71
CA CYS A 60 -21.48 36.33 -14.45
C CYS A 60 -20.65 37.59 -14.22
N SER A 61 -21.33 38.73 -14.19
CA SER A 61 -20.80 40.07 -14.04
C SER A 61 -20.21 40.29 -12.65
N THR A 62 -18.92 40.64 -12.59
CA THR A 62 -18.31 41.30 -11.44
C THR A 62 -18.69 42.78 -11.43
N PRO A 63 -19.22 43.34 -10.32
CA PRO A 63 -19.19 44.78 -10.14
C PRO A 63 -17.80 45.18 -9.63
N CYS A 64 -17.20 46.10 -10.38
CA CYS A 64 -16.07 46.92 -9.97
C CYS A 64 -16.40 47.67 -8.67
N TYR A 65 -15.52 47.56 -7.68
CA TYR A 65 -15.41 48.52 -6.59
C TYR A 65 -13.93 48.86 -6.37
N SER A 66 -13.72 50.15 -6.17
CA SER A 66 -12.50 50.92 -6.13
C SER A 66 -11.43 50.41 -5.17
N GLU A 67 -10.17 50.45 -5.64
CA GLU A 67 -8.97 50.44 -4.81
C GLU A 67 -8.95 51.71 -3.93
N GLU A 68 -9.16 51.54 -2.63
CA GLU A 68 -8.61 52.44 -1.62
C GLU A 68 -7.99 51.61 -0.50
N ALA A 69 -6.86 52.12 -0.02
CA ALA A 69 -5.77 51.37 0.60
C ALA A 69 -6.03 50.90 2.04
N GLN A 70 -5.45 49.74 2.37
CA GLN A 70 -4.61 49.55 3.56
C GLN A 70 -3.71 48.32 3.36
N GLN A 71 -2.47 48.55 2.92
CA GLN A 71 -1.38 47.60 3.05
C GLN A 71 -1.07 47.41 4.55
N GLY A 72 -1.21 46.18 5.03
CA GLY A 72 -0.90 45.79 6.40
C GLY A 72 -0.79 44.26 6.52
N ASP A 73 0.40 43.73 6.21
CA ASP A 73 1.03 42.57 6.84
C ASP A 73 0.15 41.35 7.21
N GLN A 74 -0.45 40.69 6.21
CA GLN A 74 -1.09 39.37 6.38
C GLN A 74 -0.68 38.39 5.29
N THR A 75 0.61 38.12 5.19
CA THR A 75 1.10 36.86 4.63
C THR A 75 1.02 35.76 5.69
N GLU A 76 0.52 34.58 5.29
CA GLU A 76 0.67 33.27 5.95
C GLU A 76 -0.18 32.86 7.18
N LYS A 77 -1.35 33.43 7.43
CA LYS A 77 -2.28 32.76 8.38
C LYS A 77 -3.06 31.64 7.67
N PRO A 78 -3.20 30.43 8.24
CA PRO A 78 -3.97 29.37 7.61
C PRO A 78 -5.48 29.64 7.69
N ARG A 79 -6.22 29.26 6.64
CA ARG A 79 -7.66 29.56 6.44
C ARG A 79 -8.57 29.11 7.60
N TRP A 80 -8.19 28.10 8.38
CA TRP A 80 -8.99 27.61 9.52
C TRP A 80 -8.87 28.52 10.76
N LEU A 81 -7.88 29.41 10.80
CA LEU A 81 -7.61 30.33 11.91
C LEU A 81 -8.38 31.66 11.76
N TYR A 82 -8.66 32.12 10.53
CA TYR A 82 -9.33 33.39 10.26
C TYR A 82 -10.35 33.30 9.13
N THR A 83 -11.31 34.22 9.13
CA THR A 83 -12.33 34.33 8.07
C THR A 83 -11.89 35.39 7.07
N PRO A 84 -11.74 35.06 5.78
CA PRO A 84 -11.35 36.03 4.76
C PRO A 84 -12.28 37.25 4.74
N PRO A 85 -11.76 38.48 4.55
CA PRO A 85 -12.57 39.70 4.53
C PRO A 85 -13.74 39.65 3.54
N GLY A 86 -13.52 39.09 2.33
CA GLY A 86 -14.56 38.96 1.30
C GLY A 86 -15.67 37.94 1.61
N THR A 87 -15.49 37.10 2.63
CA THR A 87 -16.53 36.15 3.10
C THR A 87 -17.21 36.59 4.39
N LYS A 88 -16.77 37.70 5.00
CA LYS A 88 -17.47 38.31 6.12
C LYS A 88 -18.71 39.02 5.56
N ALA A 89 -19.88 38.81 6.17
CA ALA A 89 -21.04 39.62 5.79
C ALA A 89 -20.76 41.09 6.11
N PRO A 90 -21.24 42.01 5.25
CA PRO A 90 -21.09 43.45 5.44
C PRO A 90 -21.81 43.96 6.69
N PHE A 91 -22.78 43.19 7.22
CA PHE A 91 -23.49 43.48 8.45
C PHE A 91 -23.77 42.19 9.24
N SER A 92 -23.85 42.29 10.56
CA SER A 92 -24.31 41.20 11.43
C SER A 92 -25.83 41.05 11.32
N LEU A 93 -26.35 39.82 11.29
CA LEU A 93 -27.79 39.56 11.38
C LEU A 93 -28.38 39.93 12.77
N HIS A 94 -27.51 40.23 13.75
CA HIS A 94 -27.89 40.72 15.07
C HIS A 94 -27.90 42.26 15.10
N PHE A 95 -28.73 42.90 14.27
CA PHE A 95 -29.01 44.32 14.41
C PHE A 95 -29.67 44.59 15.78
N ASP A 96 -29.21 45.63 16.50
CA ASP A 96 -29.75 46.12 17.78
C ASP A 96 -29.80 45.14 18.97
N SER A 97 -29.04 44.05 18.96
CA SER A 97 -28.95 43.20 20.15
C SER A 97 -28.10 43.89 21.22
N LYS A 98 -28.70 44.34 22.34
CA LYS A 98 -28.02 44.72 23.61
C LYS A 98 -27.35 43.51 24.28
N ARG A 99 -26.77 42.63 23.49
CA ARG A 99 -26.28 41.33 23.90
C ARG A 99 -24.85 41.49 24.43
N PRO A 100 -24.53 40.98 25.63
CA PRO A 100 -23.17 41.01 26.13
C PRO A 100 -22.25 40.18 25.24
N ASN A 101 -21.02 40.66 25.03
CA ASN A 101 -20.03 39.94 24.25
C ASN A 101 -19.61 38.68 25.02
N TYR A 102 -19.56 37.52 24.34
CA TYR A 102 -19.14 36.26 24.94
C TYR A 102 -17.69 35.99 24.53
N PRO A 103 -16.73 35.87 25.48
CA PRO A 103 -15.33 35.65 25.14
C PRO A 103 -15.14 34.24 24.57
N VAL A 104 -14.45 34.14 23.43
CA VAL A 104 -14.13 32.87 22.76
C VAL A 104 -12.62 32.69 22.69
N ASN A 105 -12.14 31.47 22.89
CA ASN A 105 -10.71 31.17 22.86
C ASN A 105 -10.13 31.23 21.44
N GLU A 106 -9.05 31.99 21.30
CA GLU A 106 -8.26 32.10 20.06
C GLU A 106 -6.82 31.58 20.24
N SER A 107 -6.39 31.29 21.47
CA SER A 107 -5.02 30.84 21.78
C SER A 107 -4.84 29.34 21.58
N GLN A 108 -3.78 28.98 20.85
CA GLN A 108 -3.34 27.61 20.61
C GLN A 108 -2.84 26.92 21.90
N GLU A 109 -2.12 27.65 22.75
CA GLU A 109 -1.53 27.09 23.99
C GLU A 109 -2.60 26.59 24.98
N VAL A 110 -3.76 27.26 25.01
CA VAL A 110 -4.89 26.87 25.87
C VAL A 110 -5.55 25.60 25.34
N LEU A 111 -5.60 25.43 24.01
CA LEU A 111 -6.10 24.24 23.35
C LEU A 111 -5.17 23.05 23.58
N ASP A 112 -3.86 23.25 23.47
CA ASP A 112 -2.87 22.19 23.67
C ASP A 112 -2.85 21.71 25.12
N LYS A 113 -2.93 22.63 26.11
CA LYS A 113 -3.08 22.26 27.53
C LYS A 113 -4.34 21.43 27.81
N PHE A 114 -5.44 21.73 27.12
CA PHE A 114 -6.67 20.94 27.23
C PHE A 114 -6.47 19.53 26.67
N TYR A 115 -5.82 19.37 25.52
CA TYR A 115 -5.54 18.07 24.94
C TYR A 115 -4.58 17.23 25.80
N ILE A 116 -3.56 17.85 26.39
CA ILE A 116 -2.66 17.20 27.37
C ILE A 116 -3.44 16.76 28.63
N GLY A 117 -4.36 17.61 29.11
CA GLY A 117 -5.22 17.28 30.25
C GLY A 117 -6.17 16.11 29.97
N LEU A 118 -6.73 16.04 28.76
CA LEU A 118 -7.71 15.04 28.36
C LEU A 118 -7.08 13.69 27.98
N LEU A 119 -5.98 13.71 27.22
CA LEU A 119 -5.35 12.52 26.63
C LEU A 119 -4.08 12.05 27.36
N GLY A 120 -3.54 12.86 28.27
CA GLY A 120 -2.29 12.58 28.99
C GLY A 120 -1.06 13.28 28.39
N PRO A 121 0.16 12.94 28.85
CA PRO A 121 1.40 13.53 28.35
C PRO A 121 1.49 13.40 26.82
N GLU A 122 1.91 14.47 26.13
CA GLU A 122 2.01 14.56 24.64
C GLU A 122 0.66 14.50 23.89
N GLY A 123 -0.48 14.66 24.60
CA GLY A 123 -1.81 14.65 24.00
C GLY A 123 -2.05 15.73 22.93
N ASP A 124 -1.29 16.82 22.94
CA ASP A 124 -1.32 17.91 21.95
C ASP A 124 -0.77 17.51 20.58
N LYS A 125 0.06 16.46 20.50
CA LYS A 125 0.68 15.99 19.26
C LYS A 125 -0.15 14.93 18.52
N VAL A 126 -1.18 14.39 19.17
CA VAL A 126 -2.06 13.34 18.61
C VAL A 126 -2.84 13.83 17.39
N LEU A 127 -3.19 15.11 17.35
CA LEU A 127 -3.96 15.72 16.27
C LEU A 127 -3.22 16.94 15.71
N SER A 128 -3.28 17.12 14.38
CA SER A 128 -2.81 18.36 13.75
C SER A 128 -3.59 19.57 14.26
N ASP A 129 -2.95 20.74 14.32
CA ASP A 129 -3.58 21.98 14.81
C ASP A 129 -4.89 22.32 14.10
N LYS A 130 -4.95 22.04 12.79
CA LYS A 130 -6.16 22.18 11.98
C LYS A 130 -7.32 21.32 12.50
N LEU A 131 -7.05 20.05 12.84
CA LEU A 131 -8.06 19.12 13.34
C LEU A 131 -8.44 19.43 14.80
N LYS A 132 -7.47 19.82 15.64
CA LYS A 132 -7.74 20.29 17.01
C LYS A 132 -8.74 21.45 17.02
N TRP A 133 -8.54 22.45 16.14
CA TRP A 133 -9.48 23.56 16.02
C TRP A 133 -10.82 23.18 15.39
N LEU A 134 -10.83 22.31 14.38
CA LEU A 134 -12.05 21.86 13.73
C LEU A 134 -12.95 21.09 14.72
N ALA A 135 -12.34 20.24 15.56
CA ALA A 135 -13.01 19.44 16.59
C ALA A 135 -13.59 20.26 17.76
N VAL A 136 -13.20 21.52 17.91
CA VAL A 136 -13.65 22.39 19.01
C VAL A 136 -14.49 23.57 18.49
N THR A 137 -14.75 23.64 17.18
CA THR A 137 -15.52 24.73 16.55
C THR A 137 -16.98 24.33 16.30
N HIS A 138 -17.92 25.07 16.90
CA HIS A 138 -19.35 24.88 16.72
C HIS A 138 -19.90 25.69 15.52
N LYS A 139 -20.99 25.23 14.89
CA LYS A 139 -21.64 25.90 13.75
C LYS A 139 -22.04 27.35 14.00
N SER A 140 -22.40 27.71 15.23
CA SER A 140 -22.76 29.10 15.56
C SER A 140 -21.57 30.05 15.61
N PHE A 141 -20.34 29.54 15.70
CA PHE A 141 -19.13 30.34 15.60
C PHE A 141 -18.97 30.85 14.17
N ASP A 142 -18.91 32.18 14.03
CA ASP A 142 -18.84 32.88 12.74
C ASP A 142 -19.94 32.45 11.73
N GLN A 143 -21.11 32.05 12.26
CA GLN A 143 -22.31 31.69 11.48
C GLN A 143 -22.06 30.59 10.42
N GLY A 144 -21.18 29.62 10.72
CA GLY A 144 -20.91 28.47 9.87
C GLY A 144 -20.05 28.77 8.64
N ARG A 145 -19.40 29.93 8.61
CA ARG A 145 -18.47 30.33 7.52
C ARG A 145 -17.13 29.61 7.57
N ARG A 146 -16.79 29.04 8.72
CA ARG A 146 -15.65 28.14 8.91
C ARG A 146 -16.14 26.69 8.92
N GLY A 147 -15.23 25.77 8.61
CA GLY A 147 -15.51 24.35 8.80
C GLY A 147 -15.89 24.07 10.26
N PHE A 148 -16.94 23.27 10.44
CA PHE A 148 -17.45 22.88 11.74
C PHE A 148 -17.68 21.37 11.76
N ASN A 149 -18.18 20.90 12.89
CA ASN A 149 -17.83 19.62 13.44
C ASN A 149 -18.83 18.49 13.19
N ASP A 150 -19.91 18.74 12.46
CA ASP A 150 -21.08 17.85 12.45
C ASP A 150 -20.73 16.42 12.01
N ARG A 151 -19.85 16.28 11.00
CA ARG A 151 -19.41 14.97 10.51
C ARG A 151 -18.51 14.23 11.50
N LEU A 152 -17.59 14.96 12.12
CA LEU A 152 -16.66 14.40 13.12
C LEU A 152 -17.42 13.99 14.38
N GLY A 153 -18.37 14.81 14.82
CA GLY A 153 -19.23 14.52 15.97
C GLY A 153 -20.18 13.36 15.71
N PHE A 154 -20.65 13.16 14.48
CA PHE A 154 -21.41 11.97 14.11
C PHE A 154 -20.56 10.70 14.22
N LEU A 155 -19.37 10.69 13.62
CA LEU A 155 -18.47 9.53 13.65
C LEU A 155 -18.00 9.22 15.07
N GLY A 156 -17.59 10.24 15.82
CA GLY A 156 -17.20 10.10 17.21
C GLY A 156 -18.32 9.60 18.11
N LYS A 157 -19.57 9.98 17.85
CA LYS A 157 -20.73 9.42 18.55
C LYS A 157 -20.87 7.92 18.31
N CYS A 158 -20.70 7.46 17.07
CA CYS A 158 -20.70 6.03 16.74
C CYS A 158 -19.56 5.29 17.47
N ILE A 159 -18.36 5.88 17.52
CA ILE A 159 -17.19 5.32 18.21
C ILE A 159 -17.45 5.21 19.73
N VAL A 160 -17.92 6.29 20.37
CA VAL A 160 -18.20 6.29 21.81
C VAL A 160 -19.31 5.30 22.15
N GLN A 161 -20.34 5.17 21.31
CA GLN A 161 -21.40 4.18 21.49
C GLN A 161 -20.88 2.73 21.39
N LEU A 162 -19.99 2.48 20.44
CA LEU A 162 -19.35 1.18 20.26
C LEU A 162 -18.46 0.84 21.46
N GLN A 163 -17.59 1.77 21.87
CA GLN A 163 -16.67 1.59 23.00
C GLN A 163 -17.41 1.47 24.34
N ALA A 164 -18.50 2.22 24.53
CA ALA A 164 -19.36 2.07 25.70
C ALA A 164 -20.01 0.67 25.73
N SER A 165 -20.44 0.14 24.58
CA SER A 165 -21.01 -1.20 24.49
C SER A 165 -19.96 -2.27 24.78
N LEU A 166 -18.73 -2.10 24.26
CA LEU A 166 -17.61 -3.00 24.53
C LEU A 166 -17.22 -3.00 26.01
N SER A 167 -17.15 -1.81 26.63
CA SER A 167 -16.83 -1.66 28.05
C SER A 167 -17.87 -2.29 28.98
N LEU A 168 -19.16 -2.22 28.61
CA LEU A 168 -20.25 -2.87 29.35
C LEU A 168 -20.17 -4.40 29.30
N VAL A 169 -19.71 -4.95 28.18
CA VAL A 169 -19.51 -6.41 28.01
C VAL A 169 -18.26 -6.88 28.75
N GLN A 170 -17.20 -6.10 28.76
CA GLN A 170 -15.93 -6.46 29.40
C GLN A 170 -15.98 -6.35 30.94
N ASN A 171 -16.89 -5.54 31.51
CA ASN A 171 -17.03 -5.35 32.95
C ASN A 171 -18.38 -5.87 33.48
N PRO A 172 -18.57 -7.20 33.57
CA PRO A 172 -19.83 -7.81 34.00
C PRO A 172 -20.27 -7.43 35.43
N GLY A 173 -19.35 -6.98 36.30
CA GLY A 173 -19.64 -6.68 37.70
C GLY A 173 -20.19 -5.28 38.02
N ALA A 174 -20.17 -4.34 37.07
CA ALA A 174 -20.44 -2.92 37.36
C ALA A 174 -21.92 -2.52 37.32
N PHE A 175 -22.78 -3.25 36.58
CA PHE A 175 -24.17 -2.86 36.31
C PHE A 175 -25.15 -4.03 36.55
N LYS A 176 -25.44 -4.35 37.82
CA LYS A 176 -26.45 -5.35 38.16
C LYS A 176 -27.86 -4.78 38.02
N HIS A 177 -28.51 -4.97 36.89
CA HIS A 177 -29.97 -4.95 36.85
C HIS A 177 -30.51 -6.38 37.05
N PRO A 178 -31.44 -6.62 37.98
CA PRO A 178 -32.05 -7.93 38.13
C PRO A 178 -32.89 -8.24 36.88
N VAL A 179 -32.51 -9.27 36.15
CA VAL A 179 -33.30 -9.83 35.04
C VAL A 179 -34.59 -10.40 35.63
N PRO A 180 -35.79 -10.06 35.09
CA PRO A 180 -37.03 -10.71 35.51
C PRO A 180 -36.94 -12.23 35.30
N PRO A 181 -37.42 -13.06 36.23
CA PRO A 181 -37.37 -14.50 36.06
C PRO A 181 -38.14 -14.93 34.81
N LEU A 182 -37.49 -15.76 33.98
CA LEU A 182 -38.09 -16.35 32.78
C LEU A 182 -39.28 -17.24 33.16
N ASP A 183 -40.32 -17.21 32.32
CA ASP A 183 -41.57 -17.96 32.47
C ASP A 183 -41.28 -19.48 32.64
N PRO A 184 -41.79 -20.16 33.68
CA PRO A 184 -41.49 -21.56 34.00
C PRO A 184 -41.88 -22.58 32.92
N SER A 185 -42.56 -22.17 31.86
CA SER A 185 -42.98 -23.01 30.73
C SER A 185 -41.84 -23.37 29.75
N ASN A 186 -40.69 -22.66 29.78
CA ASN A 186 -39.61 -22.84 28.81
C ASN A 186 -38.32 -23.34 29.49
N GLN A 187 -38.22 -24.65 29.71
CA GLN A 187 -37.08 -25.36 30.31
C GLN A 187 -35.87 -25.46 29.36
N ARG A 188 -35.34 -24.36 28.84
CA ARG A 188 -34.05 -24.36 28.14
C ARG A 188 -32.98 -23.83 29.07
N GLU A 189 -32.00 -24.65 29.38
CA GLU A 189 -30.79 -24.21 30.07
C GLU A 189 -30.03 -23.23 29.16
N ALA A 190 -29.86 -21.99 29.61
CA ALA A 190 -29.07 -21.01 28.89
C ALA A 190 -27.61 -21.49 28.80
N PHE A 191 -27.04 -21.45 27.60
CA PHE A 191 -25.64 -21.82 27.37
C PHE A 191 -24.72 -20.87 28.14
N LYS A 192 -24.03 -21.40 29.16
CA LYS A 192 -23.13 -20.62 30.02
C LYS A 192 -21.72 -20.67 29.45
N HIS A 193 -21.21 -19.51 29.05
CA HIS A 193 -19.83 -19.35 28.60
C HIS A 193 -19.27 -18.06 29.19
N PRO A 194 -18.00 -18.01 29.66
CA PRO A 194 -17.42 -16.81 30.26
C PRO A 194 -17.52 -15.56 29.38
N ALA A 195 -17.44 -15.72 28.05
CA ALA A 195 -17.61 -14.62 27.09
C ALA A 195 -19.04 -14.08 26.96
N LEU A 196 -20.05 -14.77 27.50
CA LEU A 196 -21.47 -14.37 27.45
C LEU A 196 -21.95 -13.69 28.74
N GLU A 197 -21.14 -13.69 29.80
CA GLU A 197 -21.50 -13.10 31.11
C GLU A 197 -21.74 -11.59 31.04
N GLY A 198 -21.11 -10.89 30.09
CA GLY A 198 -21.29 -9.45 29.88
C GLY A 198 -22.49 -9.07 29.01
N LEU A 199 -23.19 -10.04 28.39
CA LEU A 199 -24.27 -9.78 27.44
C LEU A 199 -25.52 -9.21 28.12
N ASP A 200 -25.77 -9.60 29.38
CA ASP A 200 -26.91 -9.12 30.17
C ASP A 200 -26.83 -7.60 30.44
N ASN A 201 -25.63 -7.02 30.34
CA ASN A 201 -25.42 -5.58 30.51
C ASN A 201 -25.80 -4.76 29.26
N LEU A 202 -25.96 -5.40 28.09
CA LEU A 202 -26.29 -4.75 26.82
C LEU A 202 -27.79 -4.46 26.66
N SER A 203 -28.43 -3.94 27.71
CA SER A 203 -29.79 -3.41 27.59
C SER A 203 -29.79 -2.02 26.92
N TYR A 204 -30.86 -1.69 26.19
CA TYR A 204 -31.04 -0.36 25.60
C TYR A 204 -30.93 0.76 26.66
N ASN A 205 -31.40 0.48 27.88
CA ASN A 205 -31.37 1.39 29.01
C ASN A 205 -29.95 1.60 29.56
N SER A 206 -29.14 0.52 29.66
CA SER A 206 -27.75 0.58 30.13
C SER A 206 -26.86 1.35 29.16
N ARG A 207 -26.99 1.06 27.86
CA ARG A 207 -26.24 1.76 26.79
C ARG A 207 -26.61 3.24 26.70
N GLY A 208 -27.90 3.55 26.81
CA GLY A 208 -28.41 4.92 26.83
C GLY A 208 -27.99 5.71 28.07
N TRP A 209 -27.77 5.03 29.21
CA TRP A 209 -27.30 5.65 30.45
C TRP A 209 -25.81 6.03 30.38
N VAL A 210 -24.93 5.14 29.89
CA VAL A 210 -23.49 5.44 29.77
C VAL A 210 -23.23 6.57 28.76
N THR A 211 -23.96 6.57 27.64
CA THR A 211 -23.84 7.58 26.59
C THR A 211 -24.77 8.78 26.78
N ASN A 212 -25.38 8.90 27.97
CA ASN A 212 -26.29 9.99 28.28
C ASN A 212 -25.54 11.34 28.20
N LYS A 213 -26.17 12.30 27.52
CA LYS A 213 -25.73 13.68 27.39
C LYS A 213 -25.27 14.28 28.72
N HIS A 214 -25.98 14.04 29.82
CA HIS A 214 -25.61 14.57 31.14
C HIS A 214 -24.27 14.04 31.67
N ASN A 215 -23.93 12.78 31.40
CA ASN A 215 -22.66 12.19 31.84
C ASN A 215 -21.50 12.72 30.99
N LEU A 216 -21.73 12.92 29.69
CA LEU A 216 -20.76 13.54 28.80
C LEU A 216 -20.52 15.02 29.15
N VAL A 217 -21.57 15.76 29.53
CA VAL A 217 -21.43 17.14 30.01
C VAL A 217 -20.61 17.20 31.29
N ARG A 218 -20.84 16.31 32.26
CA ARG A 218 -20.01 16.22 33.48
C ARG A 218 -18.54 15.97 33.17
N LEU A 219 -18.26 15.13 32.17
CA LEU A 219 -16.89 14.90 31.69
C LEU A 219 -16.30 16.15 31.06
N ALA A 220 -17.06 16.84 30.20
CA ALA A 220 -16.66 18.09 29.56
C ALA A 220 -16.38 19.20 30.59
N GLU A 221 -17.19 19.28 31.66
CA GLU A 221 -17.02 20.21 32.77
C GLU A 221 -15.74 19.91 33.57
N LYS A 222 -15.46 18.62 33.85
CA LYS A 222 -14.24 18.18 34.54
C LYS A 222 -12.97 18.61 33.82
N TYR A 223 -12.96 18.55 32.49
CA TYR A 223 -11.83 18.97 31.66
C TYR A 223 -11.92 20.42 31.18
N GLU A 224 -12.86 21.21 31.73
CA GLU A 224 -13.04 22.63 31.41
C GLU A 224 -13.20 22.94 29.91
N LEU A 225 -13.82 22.03 29.14
CA LEU A 225 -13.97 22.13 27.68
C LEU A 225 -14.61 23.45 27.22
N ILE A 226 -15.48 24.04 28.06
CA ILE A 226 -16.14 25.33 27.80
C ILE A 226 -15.13 26.48 27.59
N LYS A 227 -13.95 26.42 28.22
CA LYS A 227 -12.92 27.47 28.09
C LYS A 227 -12.23 27.45 26.73
N VAL A 228 -12.26 26.31 26.05
CA VAL A 228 -11.53 26.08 24.79
C VAL A 228 -12.48 26.15 23.60
N LEU A 229 -13.76 25.86 23.83
CA LEU A 229 -14.83 25.80 22.86
C LEU A 229 -14.98 27.10 22.04
N ARG A 230 -14.93 26.98 20.71
CA ARG A 230 -15.30 28.05 19.79
C ARG A 230 -16.80 28.02 19.54
N TRP A 231 -17.54 28.71 20.41
CA TRP A 231 -19.00 28.75 20.41
C TRP A 231 -19.52 30.13 20.77
N GLN A 232 -20.54 30.59 20.04
CA GLN A 232 -21.34 31.74 20.42
C GLN A 232 -22.72 31.25 20.89
N PRO A 233 -23.08 31.43 22.18
CA PRO A 233 -24.38 30.98 22.71
C PRO A 233 -25.55 31.70 22.03
N LEU A 234 -26.80 31.39 22.40
CA LEU A 234 -27.94 32.25 22.02
C LEU A 234 -28.12 33.38 23.04
N ASN A 235 -28.05 33.03 24.34
CA ASN A 235 -28.11 33.90 25.50
C ASN A 235 -26.82 33.77 26.34
N PRO A 236 -25.92 34.77 26.37
CA PRO A 236 -24.66 34.67 27.13
C PRO A 236 -24.86 34.61 28.65
N ASN A 237 -25.98 35.13 29.16
CA ASN A 237 -26.29 35.16 30.58
C ASN A 237 -26.79 33.80 31.09
N ASP A 238 -27.28 32.94 30.19
CA ASP A 238 -27.76 31.60 30.51
C ASP A 238 -27.30 30.61 29.42
N LEU A 239 -26.19 29.95 29.73
CA LEU A 239 -25.56 28.98 28.84
C LEU A 239 -26.39 27.69 28.72
N TYR A 240 -27.11 27.31 29.78
CA TYR A 240 -27.97 26.14 29.78
C TYR A 240 -29.18 26.34 28.86
N ALA A 241 -29.87 27.49 28.95
CA ALA A 241 -30.94 27.83 28.01
C ALA A 241 -30.44 27.98 26.56
N SER A 242 -29.16 28.31 26.37
CA SER A 242 -28.51 28.35 25.05
C SER A 242 -28.16 26.97 24.48
N GLY A 243 -28.41 25.89 25.23
CA GLY A 243 -28.12 24.53 24.81
C GLY A 243 -26.66 24.11 24.99
N ALA A 244 -25.91 24.69 25.95
CA ALA A 244 -24.51 24.36 26.24
C ALA A 244 -24.26 22.86 26.32
N ASP A 245 -25.15 22.12 26.97
CA ASP A 245 -25.07 20.66 27.10
C ASP A 245 -24.99 19.94 25.75
N VAL A 246 -25.73 20.43 24.74
CA VAL A 246 -25.74 19.81 23.40
C VAL A 246 -24.40 20.06 22.72
N VAL A 247 -23.90 21.29 22.86
CA VAL A 247 -22.68 21.72 22.22
C VAL A 247 -21.47 21.00 22.82
N LEU A 248 -21.38 20.92 24.14
CA LEU A 248 -20.29 20.24 24.85
C LEU A 248 -20.23 18.75 24.53
N ALA A 249 -21.38 18.05 24.58
CA ALA A 249 -21.44 16.64 24.23
C ALA A 249 -21.06 16.40 22.76
N HIS A 250 -21.51 17.27 21.84
CA HIS A 250 -21.17 17.18 20.43
C HIS A 250 -19.67 17.39 20.16
N THR A 251 -19.03 18.36 20.82
CA THR A 251 -17.58 18.56 20.71
C THR A 251 -16.78 17.41 21.30
N LEU A 252 -17.21 16.80 22.40
CA LEU A 252 -16.54 15.61 22.95
C LEU A 252 -16.53 14.45 21.96
N PHE A 253 -17.66 14.18 21.28
CA PHE A 253 -17.69 13.17 20.23
C PHE A 253 -16.67 13.50 19.14
N SER A 254 -16.62 14.75 18.72
CA SER A 254 -15.79 15.15 17.60
C SER A 254 -14.29 15.12 17.87
N ILE A 255 -13.87 15.19 19.13
CA ILE A 255 -12.47 15.08 19.55
C ILE A 255 -11.94 13.65 19.38
N THR A 256 -12.81 12.62 19.33
CA THR A 256 -12.43 11.20 19.29
C THR A 256 -11.97 10.66 17.91
N LEU A 257 -11.14 11.42 17.19
CA LEU A 257 -10.52 11.03 15.91
C LEU A 257 -9.06 10.61 16.18
N LEU A 258 -8.43 9.58 15.61
CA LEU A 258 -8.72 8.74 14.45
C LEU A 258 -7.86 7.47 14.67
N ALA A 259 -8.49 6.33 14.92
CA ALA A 259 -7.80 5.10 15.30
C ALA A 259 -8.70 3.92 14.93
N ARG A 260 -8.33 3.12 13.92
CA ARG A 260 -9.05 1.87 13.65
C ARG A 260 -8.43 0.76 14.46
N ASN A 261 -9.11 0.44 15.55
CA ASN A 261 -8.79 -0.71 16.37
C ASN A 261 -9.87 -1.77 16.11
N TYR A 262 -9.46 -2.96 15.69
CA TYR A 262 -10.38 -4.06 15.41
C TYR A 262 -10.74 -4.86 16.67
N ARG A 263 -9.85 -4.94 17.68
CA ARG A 263 -10.05 -5.79 18.87
C ARG A 263 -10.05 -5.07 20.21
N GLY A 264 -9.35 -3.94 20.34
CA GLY A 264 -9.19 -3.22 21.60
C GLY A 264 -7.98 -3.67 22.44
N ASP A 265 -7.28 -4.73 22.05
CA ASP A 265 -6.26 -5.42 22.88
C ASP A 265 -4.92 -4.67 23.00
N ILE A 266 -4.59 -3.80 22.03
CA ILE A 266 -3.34 -3.03 21.96
C ILE A 266 -3.65 -1.53 22.10
N PRO A 267 -2.93 -0.79 22.97
CA PRO A 267 -3.07 0.65 23.07
C PRO A 267 -2.52 1.33 21.81
N MET A 268 -3.20 2.39 21.37
CA MET A 268 -2.83 3.14 20.17
C MET A 268 -1.43 3.77 20.25
N SER A 269 -0.91 4.03 21.45
CA SER A 269 0.44 4.53 21.69
C SER A 269 1.56 3.55 21.31
N ALA A 270 1.26 2.26 21.12
CA ALA A 270 2.25 1.29 20.65
C ALA A 270 2.76 1.64 19.24
N VAL A 271 1.94 2.30 18.42
CA VAL A 271 2.28 2.71 17.06
C VAL A 271 3.43 3.74 17.03
N GLU A 272 3.53 4.60 18.04
CA GLU A 272 4.53 5.68 18.07
C GLU A 272 5.97 5.17 18.22
N LYS A 273 6.13 3.96 18.75
CA LYS A 273 7.44 3.31 18.89
C LYS A 273 7.96 2.76 17.55
N PHE A 274 7.10 2.54 16.56
CA PHE A 274 7.44 1.90 15.30
C PHE A 274 8.56 2.63 14.52
N PRO A 275 8.53 3.96 14.30
CA PRO A 275 9.58 4.65 13.54
C PRO A 275 10.95 4.61 14.22
N VAL A 276 10.98 4.68 15.55
CA VAL A 276 12.23 4.60 16.33
C VAL A 276 12.86 3.22 16.18
N LEU A 277 12.06 2.17 16.35
CA LEU A 277 12.50 0.78 16.21
C LEU A 277 12.93 0.45 14.78
N LEU A 278 12.28 1.03 13.78
CA LEU A 278 12.65 0.85 12.39
C LEU A 278 14.01 1.47 12.09
N ASN A 279 14.26 2.70 12.56
CA ASN A 279 15.55 3.37 12.39
C ASN A 279 16.68 2.61 13.10
N GLU A 280 16.47 2.17 14.34
CA GLU A 280 17.43 1.32 15.06
C GLU A 280 17.75 0.04 14.28
N ALA A 281 16.73 -0.61 13.71
CA ALA A 281 16.93 -1.81 12.90
C ALA A 281 17.65 -1.54 11.57
N GLU A 282 17.40 -0.40 10.92
CA GLU A 282 18.09 0.02 9.69
C GLU A 282 19.57 0.38 9.95
N GLU A 283 19.88 0.94 11.12
CA GLU A 283 21.26 1.21 11.56
C GLU A 283 22.02 -0.08 11.88
N GLU A 284 21.37 -1.05 12.52
CA GLU A 284 21.98 -2.36 12.85
C GLU A 284 22.15 -3.27 11.64
N SER A 285 21.26 -3.17 10.64
CA SER A 285 21.30 -4.04 9.46
C SER A 285 20.85 -3.35 8.18
N SER A 286 21.63 -3.55 7.11
CA SER A 286 21.28 -3.09 5.76
C SER A 286 19.98 -3.69 5.20
N ALA A 287 19.43 -4.74 5.83
CA ALA A 287 18.19 -5.38 5.41
C ALA A 287 17.29 -5.67 6.62
N VAL A 288 16.36 -4.75 6.90
CA VAL A 288 15.41 -4.92 8.01
C VAL A 288 14.35 -5.97 7.66
N PRO A 289 14.09 -6.96 8.54
CA PRO A 289 13.03 -7.92 8.32
C PRO A 289 11.65 -7.24 8.32
N PRO A 290 10.68 -7.71 7.51
CA PRO A 290 9.33 -7.14 7.45
C PRO A 290 8.50 -7.37 8.72
N CYS A 291 9.06 -8.08 9.70
CA CYS A 291 8.45 -8.41 10.98
C CYS A 291 9.48 -8.21 12.10
N PHE A 292 9.14 -7.39 13.10
CA PHE A 292 9.99 -7.15 14.27
C PHE A 292 9.20 -7.21 15.58
N SER A 293 9.87 -7.65 16.63
CA SER A 293 9.34 -7.76 18.00
C SER A 293 10.07 -6.77 18.91
N HIS A 294 9.34 -5.99 19.70
CA HIS A 294 9.94 -5.15 20.73
C HIS A 294 10.02 -5.94 22.04
N GLU A 295 11.24 -6.08 22.60
CA GLU A 295 11.59 -6.71 23.89
C GLU A 295 11.44 -8.24 24.05
N GLY A 296 11.32 -9.05 22.98
CA GLY A 296 11.48 -10.51 23.14
C GLY A 296 11.17 -11.38 21.93
N ILE A 297 12.16 -12.22 21.58
CA ILE A 297 12.22 -13.28 20.55
C ILE A 297 11.83 -12.84 19.12
N ASN A 298 12.89 -12.53 18.35
CA ASN A 298 12.87 -12.47 16.90
C ASN A 298 12.23 -13.74 16.30
N VAL A 299 11.02 -13.62 15.77
CA VAL A 299 10.52 -14.60 14.80
C VAL A 299 11.32 -14.36 13.52
N ARG A 300 12.48 -15.02 13.40
CA ARG A 300 13.18 -15.11 12.12
C ARG A 300 12.22 -15.79 11.14
N CYS A 301 11.73 -15.03 10.18
CA CYS A 301 10.95 -15.53 9.06
C CYS A 301 11.81 -16.56 8.30
N ALA A 302 11.52 -17.84 8.48
CA ALA A 302 12.24 -18.94 7.83
C ALA A 302 11.77 -19.08 6.38
N CYS A 303 12.07 -18.08 5.55
CA CYS A 303 11.74 -18.08 4.12
C CYS A 303 12.92 -17.57 3.26
N LEU A 304 14.16 -17.89 3.63
CA LEU A 304 15.35 -17.73 2.78
C LEU A 304 16.05 -19.11 2.59
N PRO A 305 16.70 -19.36 1.43
CA PRO A 305 17.12 -20.70 1.06
C PRO A 305 18.21 -21.29 1.96
N ARG A 306 18.09 -22.61 2.16
CA ARG A 306 18.91 -23.52 2.95
C ARG A 306 20.44 -23.31 2.85
N THR A 307 21.03 -22.88 3.96
CA THR A 307 22.27 -23.45 4.51
C THR A 307 22.21 -23.29 6.02
N MET A 308 22.50 -24.36 6.76
CA MET A 308 22.37 -24.52 8.22
C MET A 308 20.96 -24.92 8.67
N ALA A 309 20.72 -26.23 8.67
CA ALA A 309 19.68 -26.83 9.50
C ALA A 309 20.02 -26.55 10.97
N THR A 310 19.14 -25.83 11.67
CA THR A 310 19.11 -25.87 13.13
C THR A 310 17.65 -25.90 13.55
N THR A 311 17.22 -27.10 13.92
CA THR A 311 16.00 -27.37 14.68
C THR A 311 16.02 -26.50 15.93
N ILE A 312 15.07 -25.58 16.07
CA ILE A 312 14.79 -24.95 17.37
C ILE A 312 13.28 -25.05 17.62
N SER A 313 12.94 -26.08 18.38
CA SER A 313 11.75 -26.13 19.23
C SER A 313 11.85 -25.02 20.28
N MET A 314 10.84 -24.15 20.42
CA MET A 314 10.68 -23.37 21.65
C MET A 314 9.24 -23.30 22.11
N ASN A 315 9.08 -23.82 23.33
CA ASN A 315 7.93 -23.67 24.22
C ASN A 315 7.72 -22.20 24.54
N VAL A 316 6.48 -21.73 24.45
CA VAL A 316 6.06 -20.44 25.01
C VAL A 316 5.75 -20.67 26.48
N ALA A 317 6.69 -20.32 27.36
CA ALA A 317 6.37 -20.00 28.74
C ALA A 317 5.93 -18.54 28.76
N ALA A 318 4.64 -18.31 28.98
CA ALA A 318 4.13 -17.00 29.33
C ALA A 318 4.51 -16.77 30.80
N ASP A 319 5.49 -15.91 31.05
CA ASP A 319 5.69 -15.33 32.37
C ASP A 319 6.03 -13.85 32.22
N ASP A 320 5.49 -13.07 33.15
CA ASP A 320 5.74 -11.65 33.42
C ASP A 320 5.21 -10.60 32.42
N GLY A 321 4.05 -10.03 32.80
CA GLY A 321 3.52 -8.66 32.64
C GLY A 321 4.11 -7.57 31.73
N VAL A 322 5.00 -7.87 30.79
CA VAL A 322 5.61 -6.93 29.85
C VAL A 322 4.78 -6.91 28.56
N LEU A 323 4.48 -5.71 28.07
CA LEU A 323 3.61 -5.48 26.92
C LEU A 323 4.36 -5.78 25.61
N PHE A 324 4.37 -7.05 25.18
CA PHE A 324 4.96 -7.45 23.91
C PHE A 324 3.99 -7.28 22.74
N TRP A 325 4.43 -6.57 21.69
CA TRP A 325 3.70 -6.44 20.41
C TRP A 325 4.64 -6.74 19.24
N GLN A 326 4.12 -7.40 18.22
CA GLN A 326 4.80 -7.72 16.97
C GLN A 326 4.33 -6.76 15.89
N TYR A 327 5.28 -6.13 15.21
CA TYR A 327 5.05 -5.21 14.12
C TYR A 327 5.31 -5.94 12.81
N LEU A 328 4.34 -5.92 11.90
CA LEU A 328 4.48 -6.43 10.54
C LEU A 328 4.13 -5.31 9.58
N TYR A 329 5.03 -5.01 8.65
CA TYR A 329 4.82 -3.89 7.76
C TYR A 329 5.23 -4.20 6.34
N ILE A 330 4.60 -3.49 5.41
CA ILE A 330 5.09 -3.37 4.04
C ILE A 330 5.31 -1.89 3.73
N ARG A 331 6.28 -1.61 2.87
CA ARG A 331 6.51 -0.29 2.33
C ARG A 331 5.97 -0.23 0.90
N HIS A 332 5.02 0.66 0.65
CA HIS A 332 4.48 0.94 -0.68
C HIS A 332 4.71 2.42 -0.99
N SER A 333 5.54 2.72 -1.98
CA SER A 333 5.93 4.10 -2.30
C SER A 333 6.49 4.83 -1.08
N ASN A 334 5.83 5.92 -0.66
CA ASN A 334 6.13 6.75 0.52
C ASN A 334 5.30 6.38 1.76
N LEU A 335 4.58 5.26 1.72
CA LEU A 335 3.67 4.83 2.77
C LEU A 335 4.15 3.55 3.44
N TYR A 336 4.08 3.53 4.77
CA TYR A 336 4.19 2.31 5.55
C TYR A 336 2.79 1.81 5.86
N VAL A 337 2.53 0.55 5.56
CA VAL A 337 1.28 -0.13 5.89
C VAL A 337 1.59 -1.13 6.99
N LEU A 338 1.12 -0.86 8.22
CA LEU A 338 1.55 -1.53 9.44
C LEU A 338 0.44 -2.32 10.14
N ALA A 339 0.71 -3.58 10.48
CA ALA A 339 -0.06 -4.45 11.36
C ALA A 339 0.64 -4.76 12.71
N LEU A 340 -0.13 -4.55 13.77
CA LEU A 340 0.00 -4.74 15.21
C LEU A 340 -0.46 -6.06 15.84
N THR A 341 0.32 -7.12 16.06
CA THR A 341 -0.25 -8.30 16.78
C THR A 341 0.36 -8.52 18.17
N LYS A 342 -0.47 -8.77 19.18
CA LYS A 342 -0.02 -9.27 20.50
C LYS A 342 0.13 -10.80 20.51
N ARG A 343 -0.60 -11.48 19.63
CA ARG A 343 -0.72 -12.95 19.63
C ARG A 343 0.16 -13.55 18.56
N ASN A 344 0.55 -14.81 18.75
CA ASN A 344 1.31 -15.56 17.74
C ASN A 344 0.40 -15.96 16.58
N THR A 345 0.55 -15.28 15.45
CA THR A 345 -0.37 -15.36 14.34
C THR A 345 0.37 -15.43 13.00
N ASN A 346 -0.31 -15.88 11.94
CA ASN A 346 0.37 -16.20 10.69
C ASN A 346 0.85 -14.95 9.99
N ALA A 347 2.15 -14.69 10.13
CA ALA A 347 2.93 -13.70 9.39
C ALA A 347 2.56 -13.64 7.90
N THR A 348 2.31 -14.78 7.27
CA THR A 348 2.02 -14.83 5.83
C THR A 348 0.64 -14.27 5.51
N GLU A 349 -0.36 -14.55 6.34
CA GLU A 349 -1.73 -14.06 6.13
C GLU A 349 -1.78 -12.54 6.29
N ILE A 350 -1.05 -12.01 7.28
CA ILE A 350 -0.87 -10.56 7.50
C ILE A 350 -0.34 -9.93 6.24
N LEU A 351 0.84 -10.39 5.80
CA LEU A 351 1.58 -9.78 4.72
C LEU A 351 0.80 -9.87 3.41
N LEU A 352 0.13 -11.02 3.17
CA LEU A 352 -0.75 -11.18 2.01
C LEU A 352 -1.92 -10.20 2.05
N PHE A 353 -2.55 -10.02 3.21
CA PHE A 353 -3.62 -9.05 3.38
C PHE A 353 -3.15 -7.60 3.25
N LEU A 354 -1.96 -7.25 3.79
CA LEU A 354 -1.31 -5.94 3.58
C LEU A 354 -1.14 -5.65 2.08
N HIS A 355 -0.63 -6.62 1.31
CA HIS A 355 -0.50 -6.49 -0.14
C HIS A 355 -1.86 -6.38 -0.84
N LYS A 356 -2.88 -7.12 -0.36
CA LYS A 356 -4.24 -7.03 -0.92
C LYS A 356 -4.92 -5.69 -0.66
N ILE A 357 -4.71 -5.07 0.50
CA ILE A 357 -5.20 -3.70 0.75
C ILE A 357 -4.56 -2.70 -0.21
N VAL A 358 -3.25 -2.80 -0.42
CA VAL A 358 -2.55 -1.95 -1.39
C VAL A 358 -3.12 -2.15 -2.80
N GLU A 359 -3.39 -3.39 -3.20
CA GLU A 359 -4.01 -3.72 -4.50
C GLU A 359 -5.41 -3.10 -4.64
N VAL A 360 -6.29 -3.29 -3.65
CA VAL A 360 -7.65 -2.72 -3.65
C VAL A 360 -7.60 -1.19 -3.69
N PHE A 361 -6.76 -0.55 -2.88
CA PHE A 361 -6.66 0.92 -2.89
C PHE A 361 -6.07 1.46 -4.19
N THR A 362 -5.11 0.75 -4.79
CA THR A 362 -4.58 1.12 -6.11
C THR A 362 -5.66 1.00 -7.18
N GLU A 363 -6.55 0.02 -7.11
CA GLU A 363 -7.67 -0.08 -8.06
C GLU A 363 -8.75 0.99 -7.86
N TYR A 364 -9.03 1.40 -6.62
CA TYR A 364 -9.96 2.48 -6.32
C TYR A 364 -9.41 3.87 -6.68
N PHE A 365 -8.15 4.16 -6.33
CA PHE A 365 -7.57 5.50 -6.43
C PHE A 365 -6.60 5.66 -7.61
N LYS A 366 -6.32 4.59 -8.36
CA LYS A 366 -5.28 4.46 -9.42
C LYS A 366 -3.85 4.53 -8.89
N GLU A 367 -3.57 5.49 -8.01
CA GLU A 367 -2.27 5.67 -7.37
C GLU A 367 -2.46 5.82 -5.85
N LEU A 368 -1.70 5.02 -5.09
CA LEU A 368 -1.74 5.02 -3.64
C LEU A 368 -0.59 5.87 -3.08
N GLU A 369 -0.91 7.11 -2.75
CA GLU A 369 -0.03 8.11 -2.15
C GLU A 369 -0.69 8.75 -0.92
N GLU A 370 0.05 9.59 -0.18
CA GLU A 370 -0.47 10.30 0.99
C GLU A 370 -1.68 11.18 0.64
N GLU A 371 -1.65 11.88 -0.49
CA GLU A 371 -2.75 12.75 -0.93
C GLU A 371 -4.03 11.94 -1.14
N SER A 372 -3.91 10.80 -1.82
CA SER A 372 -5.00 9.87 -2.08
C SER A 372 -5.67 9.39 -0.79
N ILE A 373 -4.93 9.21 0.31
CA ILE A 373 -5.49 8.82 1.61
C ILE A 373 -6.22 9.98 2.29
N ARG A 374 -5.63 11.18 2.27
CA ARG A 374 -6.21 12.37 2.90
C ARG A 374 -7.52 12.78 2.23
N ASP A 375 -7.60 12.67 0.91
CA ASP A 375 -8.77 13.08 0.15
C ASP A 375 -9.89 12.03 0.20
N ASN A 376 -9.54 10.74 0.29
CA ASN A 376 -10.50 9.63 0.23
C ASN A 376 -10.72 8.90 1.57
N PHE A 377 -10.42 9.53 2.70
CA PHE A 377 -10.46 8.90 4.02
C PHE A 377 -11.78 8.18 4.33
N VAL A 378 -12.90 8.70 3.83
CA VAL A 378 -14.25 8.14 4.05
C VAL A 378 -14.37 6.76 3.43
N VAL A 379 -14.04 6.65 2.15
CA VAL A 379 -14.11 5.40 1.38
C VAL A 379 -13.11 4.40 1.93
N ILE A 380 -11.93 4.85 2.37
CA ILE A 380 -10.93 3.99 3.00
C ILE A 380 -11.48 3.35 4.29
N TYR A 381 -12.22 4.11 5.11
CA TYR A 381 -12.83 3.54 6.32
C TYR A 381 -13.91 2.51 6.02
N GLU A 382 -14.75 2.78 5.02
CA GLU A 382 -15.76 1.83 4.56
C GLU A 382 -15.11 0.56 3.99
N LEU A 383 -14.06 0.71 3.19
CA LEU A 383 -13.28 -0.41 2.66
C LEU A 383 -12.63 -1.22 3.78
N LEU A 384 -11.98 -0.58 4.75
CA LEU A 384 -11.32 -1.30 5.85
C LEU A 384 -12.32 -2.08 6.71
N ASP A 385 -13.52 -1.53 6.94
CA ASP A 385 -14.58 -2.21 7.69
C ASP A 385 -15.16 -3.43 6.94
N GLU A 386 -15.29 -3.32 5.62
CA GLU A 386 -15.82 -4.39 4.77
C GLU A 386 -14.77 -5.46 4.43
N MET A 387 -13.49 -5.06 4.35
CA MET A 387 -12.38 -5.96 4.05
C MET A 387 -11.93 -6.77 5.26
N MET A 388 -12.12 -6.25 6.47
CA MET A 388 -11.68 -6.91 7.71
C MET A 388 -12.64 -6.66 8.85
N ASP A 389 -13.07 -7.74 9.51
CA ASP A 389 -13.83 -7.68 10.75
C ASP A 389 -13.08 -8.42 11.86
N PHE A 390 -12.91 -7.78 13.01
CA PHE A 390 -12.23 -8.32 14.19
C PHE A 390 -10.85 -8.95 13.91
N GLY A 391 -10.13 -8.46 12.89
CA GLY A 391 -8.83 -9.01 12.50
C GLY A 391 -8.87 -10.18 11.50
N TYR A 392 -10.04 -10.52 10.98
CA TYR A 392 -10.24 -11.54 9.95
C TYR A 392 -10.54 -10.89 8.60
N PRO A 393 -9.68 -11.11 7.58
CA PRO A 393 -9.99 -10.72 6.22
C PRO A 393 -11.30 -11.36 5.75
N GLN A 394 -12.23 -10.53 5.25
CA GLN A 394 -13.50 -10.95 4.68
C GLN A 394 -13.44 -10.83 3.15
N THR A 395 -14.05 -9.79 2.59
CA THR A 395 -14.15 -9.58 1.14
C THR A 395 -13.02 -8.67 0.67
N THR A 396 -12.12 -9.18 -0.17
CA THR A 396 -10.97 -8.43 -0.69
C THR A 396 -11.01 -8.21 -2.20
N GLU A 397 -12.12 -8.58 -2.85
CA GLU A 397 -12.31 -8.45 -4.29
C GLU A 397 -12.82 -7.05 -4.65
N SER A 398 -11.91 -6.20 -5.12
CA SER A 398 -12.15 -4.81 -5.52
C SER A 398 -13.37 -4.62 -6.43
N LYS A 399 -13.51 -5.45 -7.48
CA LYS A 399 -14.61 -5.35 -8.46
C LYS A 399 -15.98 -5.60 -7.83
N ILE A 400 -16.05 -6.43 -6.79
CA ILE A 400 -17.30 -6.70 -6.05
C ILE A 400 -17.54 -5.60 -5.02
N LEU A 401 -16.49 -5.17 -4.32
CA LEU A 401 -16.55 -4.05 -3.38
C LEU A 401 -17.07 -2.77 -4.07
N GLN A 402 -16.67 -2.54 -5.32
CA GLN A 402 -17.09 -1.37 -6.11
C GLN A 402 -18.59 -1.32 -6.43
N GLU A 403 -19.32 -2.44 -6.32
CA GLU A 403 -20.76 -2.45 -6.58
C GLU A 403 -21.57 -1.77 -5.48
N TYR A 404 -21.07 -1.76 -4.24
CA TYR A 404 -21.81 -1.23 -3.08
C TYR A 404 -21.03 -0.20 -2.26
N ILE A 405 -19.70 -0.16 -2.37
CA ILE A 405 -18.84 0.89 -1.81
C ILE A 405 -18.44 1.82 -2.95
N THR A 406 -19.25 2.84 -3.19
CA THR A 406 -19.08 3.77 -4.32
C THR A 406 -18.44 5.08 -3.88
N GLN A 407 -17.56 5.65 -4.71
CA GLN A 407 -16.95 6.97 -4.46
C GLN A 407 -17.95 8.13 -4.63
N GLU A 408 -19.00 7.92 -5.42
CA GLU A 408 -19.99 8.95 -5.74
C GLU A 408 -21.12 8.98 -4.71
N SER A 409 -21.32 10.14 -4.08
CA SER A 409 -22.40 10.39 -3.12
C SER A 409 -23.72 10.69 -3.85
N HIS A 410 -24.17 9.77 -4.71
CA HIS A 410 -25.55 9.81 -5.15
C HIS A 410 -26.46 9.61 -3.93
N LYS A 411 -27.41 10.52 -3.72
CA LYS A 411 -28.47 10.38 -2.71
C LYS A 411 -29.08 8.98 -2.87
N LEU A 412 -28.71 8.05 -2.00
CA LEU A 412 -29.22 6.69 -2.01
C LEU A 412 -30.68 6.75 -1.56
N GLU A 413 -31.60 6.86 -2.51
CA GLU A 413 -33.03 6.60 -2.26
C GLU A 413 -33.29 5.10 -2.03
N VAL A 414 -32.31 4.24 -2.37
CA VAL A 414 -32.37 2.79 -2.22
C VAL A 414 -31.22 2.34 -1.33
N GLN A 415 -31.55 1.63 -0.24
CA GLN A 415 -30.58 1.02 0.66
C GLN A 415 -29.67 0.08 -0.14
N ALA A 416 -28.36 0.36 -0.18
CA ALA A 416 -27.39 -0.50 -0.85
C ALA A 416 -27.43 -1.89 -0.21
N ARG A 417 -27.91 -2.90 -0.96
CA ARG A 417 -27.90 -4.29 -0.52
C ARG A 417 -26.59 -4.92 -1.00
N PRO A 418 -25.91 -5.71 -0.16
CA PRO A 418 -24.71 -6.40 -0.60
C PRO A 418 -25.05 -7.33 -1.79
N PRO A 419 -24.22 -7.36 -2.83
CA PRO A 419 -24.40 -8.27 -3.96
C PRO A 419 -24.40 -9.73 -3.49
N ILE A 420 -25.21 -10.57 -4.15
CA ILE A 420 -25.27 -12.01 -3.84
C ILE A 420 -23.88 -12.67 -4.01
N ALA A 421 -23.04 -12.13 -4.88
CA ALA A 421 -21.66 -12.57 -5.12
C ALA A 421 -20.81 -12.62 -3.83
N VAL A 422 -21.06 -11.73 -2.86
CA VAL A 422 -20.35 -11.70 -1.57
C VAL A 422 -20.60 -12.99 -0.76
N THR A 423 -21.78 -13.58 -0.89
CA THR A 423 -22.19 -14.81 -0.18
C THR A 423 -22.08 -16.09 -1.01
N ASN A 424 -21.81 -15.96 -2.32
CA ASN A 424 -21.81 -17.09 -3.23
C ASN A 424 -20.44 -17.80 -3.23
N ALA A 425 -20.42 -19.07 -3.63
CA ALA A 425 -19.18 -19.83 -3.83
C ALA A 425 -18.29 -19.24 -4.94
N VAL A 426 -18.88 -18.44 -5.84
CA VAL A 426 -18.15 -17.65 -6.84
C VAL A 426 -18.18 -16.19 -6.39
N SER A 427 -17.10 -15.75 -5.75
CA SER A 427 -16.97 -14.43 -5.12
C SER A 427 -16.28 -13.38 -5.98
N TRP A 428 -15.88 -13.71 -7.22
CA TRP A 428 -15.07 -12.85 -8.10
C TRP A 428 -15.79 -12.45 -9.39
N ARG A 429 -17.05 -12.85 -9.58
CA ARG A 429 -17.83 -12.55 -10.79
C ARG A 429 -19.31 -12.42 -10.47
N SER A 430 -19.87 -11.25 -10.79
CA SER A 430 -21.30 -10.96 -10.62
C SER A 430 -22.14 -11.53 -11.76
N GLU A 431 -23.40 -11.86 -11.45
CA GLU A 431 -24.37 -12.33 -12.43
C GLU A 431 -24.91 -11.17 -13.28
N GLY A 432 -25.34 -11.46 -14.51
CA GLY A 432 -26.02 -10.46 -15.36
C GLY A 432 -25.11 -9.57 -16.21
N ILE A 433 -23.80 -9.79 -16.20
CA ILE A 433 -22.84 -9.08 -17.07
C ILE A 433 -23.19 -9.35 -18.55
N ARG A 434 -23.29 -8.29 -19.36
CA ARG A 434 -23.63 -8.41 -20.79
C ARG A 434 -22.74 -7.51 -21.64
N TYR A 435 -22.10 -8.11 -22.63
CA TYR A 435 -21.28 -7.44 -23.63
C TYR A 435 -21.95 -7.45 -25.00
N ARG A 436 -21.66 -6.44 -25.82
CA ARG A 436 -22.07 -6.40 -27.23
C ARG A 436 -21.29 -7.42 -28.08
N LYS A 437 -20.01 -7.62 -27.75
CA LYS A 437 -19.11 -8.57 -28.39
C LYS A 437 -18.45 -9.41 -27.29
N ASN A 438 -18.47 -10.73 -27.46
CA ASN A 438 -17.88 -11.65 -26.50
C ASN A 438 -16.48 -12.06 -26.98
N GLU A 439 -15.45 -11.48 -26.37
CA GLU A 439 -14.06 -11.64 -26.77
C GLU A 439 -13.19 -11.95 -25.54
N VAL A 440 -12.16 -12.79 -25.75
CA VAL A 440 -11.19 -13.11 -24.70
C VAL A 440 -9.79 -12.93 -25.25
N PHE A 441 -8.96 -12.19 -24.54
CA PHE A 441 -7.55 -12.00 -24.89
C PHE A 441 -6.66 -12.71 -23.88
N LEU A 442 -5.68 -13.47 -24.36
CA LEU A 442 -4.71 -14.19 -23.56
C LEU A 442 -3.31 -13.66 -23.88
N ASP A 443 -2.67 -13.14 -22.85
CA ASP A 443 -1.31 -12.65 -22.89
C ASP A 443 -0.43 -13.63 -22.13
N VAL A 444 0.36 -14.41 -22.88
CA VAL A 444 1.38 -15.29 -22.30
C VAL A 444 2.68 -14.51 -22.23
N VAL A 445 3.02 -14.05 -21.02
CA VAL A 445 4.18 -13.20 -20.75
C VAL A 445 5.24 -14.02 -20.03
N GLU A 446 6.42 -14.18 -20.63
CA GLU A 446 7.57 -14.85 -20.02
C GLU A 446 8.63 -13.84 -19.61
N SER A 447 9.00 -13.85 -18.34
CA SER A 447 10.11 -13.06 -17.81
C SER A 447 11.32 -13.98 -17.62
N LEU A 448 12.40 -13.68 -18.33
CA LEU A 448 13.66 -14.41 -18.23
C LEU A 448 14.51 -13.84 -17.09
N ASN A 449 14.81 -14.64 -16.07
CA ASN A 449 15.81 -14.30 -15.06
C ASN A 449 17.08 -15.10 -15.32
N LEU A 450 18.21 -14.40 -15.38
CA LEU A 450 19.48 -14.97 -15.77
C LEU A 450 20.63 -14.33 -15.00
N LEU A 451 21.46 -15.16 -14.36
CA LEU A 451 22.70 -14.72 -13.72
C LEU A 451 23.89 -15.35 -14.44
N VAL A 452 24.76 -14.51 -14.99
CA VAL A 452 25.99 -14.95 -15.67
C VAL A 452 27.20 -14.59 -14.82
N SER A 453 28.11 -15.55 -14.65
CA SER A 453 29.41 -15.34 -14.01
C SER A 453 30.32 -14.43 -14.84
N ALA A 454 31.34 -13.86 -14.22
CA ALA A 454 32.40 -13.09 -14.89
C ALA A 454 33.07 -13.89 -16.03
N ASN A 455 33.18 -15.20 -15.87
CA ASN A 455 33.78 -16.11 -16.85
C ASN A 455 32.85 -16.47 -18.03
N GLY A 456 31.61 -15.94 -18.06
CA GLY A 456 30.63 -16.24 -19.08
C GLY A 456 29.80 -17.51 -18.86
N ASN A 457 29.90 -18.15 -17.69
CA ASN A 457 29.06 -19.31 -17.35
C ASN A 457 27.71 -18.87 -16.79
N VAL A 458 26.62 -19.49 -17.24
CA VAL A 458 25.27 -19.24 -16.70
C VAL A 458 25.13 -19.94 -15.35
N LEU A 459 24.99 -19.17 -14.27
CA LEU A 459 24.86 -19.67 -12.89
C LEU A 459 23.40 -19.96 -12.54
N ARG A 460 22.49 -19.08 -12.95
CA ARG A 460 21.03 -19.23 -12.73
C ARG A 460 20.31 -18.89 -14.01
N SER A 461 19.33 -19.71 -14.37
CA SER A 461 18.45 -19.52 -15.51
C SER A 461 17.07 -20.03 -15.11
N GLU A 462 16.13 -19.12 -14.91
CA GLU A 462 14.74 -19.44 -14.62
C GLU A 462 13.83 -18.58 -15.50
N ILE A 463 12.72 -19.17 -15.92
CA ILE A 463 11.68 -18.48 -16.68
C ILE A 463 10.46 -18.39 -15.76
N LEU A 464 10.05 -17.17 -15.47
CA LEU A 464 8.81 -16.86 -14.76
C LEU A 464 7.76 -16.45 -15.79
N GLY A 465 6.83 -17.35 -16.06
CA GLY A 465 5.72 -17.08 -16.97
C GLY A 465 4.46 -16.69 -16.22
N ALA A 466 3.67 -15.80 -16.82
CA ALA A 466 2.34 -15.44 -16.35
C ALA A 466 1.37 -15.44 -17.54
N ILE A 467 0.20 -16.03 -17.34
CA ILE A 467 -0.91 -15.98 -18.30
C ILE A 467 -1.91 -14.94 -17.79
N LYS A 468 -1.89 -13.77 -18.40
CA LYS A 468 -2.86 -12.70 -18.12
C LYS A 468 -4.02 -12.81 -19.08
N MET A 469 -5.22 -12.64 -18.57
CA MET A 469 -6.45 -12.73 -19.36
C MET A 469 -7.20 -11.41 -19.30
N LYS A 470 -7.80 -11.04 -20.44
CA LYS A 470 -8.80 -9.97 -20.53
C LYS A 470 -10.09 -10.58 -21.04
N CYS A 471 -11.07 -10.70 -20.15
CA CYS A 471 -12.32 -11.38 -20.41
C CYS A 471 -13.45 -10.35 -20.58
N TYR A 472 -14.02 -10.29 -21.77
CA TYR A 472 -15.24 -9.52 -22.06
C TYR A 472 -16.32 -10.51 -22.46
N LEU A 473 -16.88 -11.20 -21.47
CA LEU A 473 -17.82 -12.31 -21.68
C LEU A 473 -19.14 -12.02 -20.98
N SER A 474 -20.25 -12.34 -21.65
CA SER A 474 -21.59 -12.20 -21.08
C SER A 474 -21.93 -13.42 -20.22
N GLY A 475 -22.70 -13.23 -19.15
CA GLY A 475 -23.19 -14.31 -18.29
C GLY A 475 -22.12 -14.89 -17.35
N MET A 476 -22.22 -16.20 -17.09
CA MET A 476 -21.38 -16.95 -16.17
C MET A 476 -20.69 -18.11 -16.91
N PRO A 477 -19.66 -17.82 -17.72
CA PRO A 477 -19.07 -18.82 -18.60
C PRO A 477 -18.09 -19.72 -17.86
N GLU A 478 -18.12 -21.02 -18.13
CA GLU A 478 -17.08 -21.97 -17.73
C GLU A 478 -16.03 -22.06 -18.85
N LEU A 479 -14.80 -21.63 -18.55
CA LEU A 479 -13.67 -21.71 -19.46
C LEU A 479 -12.84 -22.96 -19.16
N ARG A 480 -12.31 -23.57 -20.23
CA ARG A 480 -11.33 -24.66 -20.15
C ARG A 480 -10.12 -24.36 -21.03
N LEU A 481 -8.96 -24.20 -20.40
CA LEU A 481 -7.71 -23.91 -21.07
C LEU A 481 -6.88 -25.20 -21.19
N GLY A 482 -6.43 -25.49 -22.41
CA GLY A 482 -5.51 -26.59 -22.71
C GLY A 482 -4.14 -26.06 -23.12
N LEU A 483 -3.10 -26.43 -22.37
CA LEU A 483 -1.70 -26.11 -22.65
C LEU A 483 -0.95 -27.34 -23.18
N ASN A 484 0.25 -27.15 -23.71
CA ASN A 484 1.17 -28.22 -24.09
C ASN A 484 2.01 -28.73 -22.89
N ASP A 485 1.35 -29.04 -21.79
CA ASP A 485 1.97 -29.56 -20.57
C ASP A 485 2.46 -31.00 -20.77
N LYS A 486 3.74 -31.25 -20.45
CA LYS A 486 4.39 -32.56 -20.55
C LYS A 486 3.68 -33.61 -19.68
N ALA A 487 3.28 -33.25 -18.46
CA ALA A 487 2.62 -34.18 -17.56
C ALA A 487 1.28 -34.67 -18.12
N MET A 488 0.49 -33.76 -18.71
CA MET A 488 -0.78 -34.11 -19.37
C MET A 488 -0.58 -35.08 -20.56
N PHE A 489 0.48 -34.89 -21.34
CA PHE A 489 0.77 -35.76 -22.48
C PHE A 489 1.21 -37.17 -22.05
N GLU A 490 1.98 -37.28 -20.97
CA GLU A 490 2.39 -38.56 -20.39
C GLU A 490 1.17 -39.34 -19.89
N THR A 491 0.24 -38.71 -19.18
CA THR A 491 -0.98 -39.35 -18.68
C THR A 491 -1.93 -39.76 -19.81
N THR A 492 -2.01 -38.99 -20.90
CA THR A 492 -2.95 -39.27 -22.02
C THR A 492 -2.38 -40.25 -23.05
N GLY A 493 -1.12 -40.67 -22.93
CA GLY A 493 -0.47 -41.61 -23.86
C GLY A 493 -0.31 -41.09 -25.30
N ARG A 494 -0.53 -39.79 -25.53
CA ARG A 494 -0.40 -39.15 -26.85
C ARG A 494 0.99 -38.58 -27.02
N ALA A 495 1.89 -39.37 -27.62
CA ALA A 495 3.20 -38.89 -28.07
C ALA A 495 3.03 -37.93 -29.26
N THR A 496 2.80 -36.64 -28.98
CA THR A 496 2.83 -35.62 -30.03
C THR A 496 4.27 -35.31 -30.43
N ARG A 497 4.51 -35.15 -31.75
CA ARG A 497 5.77 -34.68 -32.36
C ARG A 497 6.16 -33.23 -31.99
N GLY A 498 5.67 -32.68 -30.89
CA GLY A 498 5.84 -31.29 -30.47
C GLY A 498 6.67 -31.17 -29.19
N LYS A 499 7.31 -30.01 -29.00
CA LYS A 499 8.05 -29.69 -27.77
C LYS A 499 7.02 -29.49 -26.63
N ALA A 500 6.93 -30.46 -25.73
CA ALA A 500 6.17 -30.33 -24.49
C ALA A 500 6.94 -29.48 -23.48
N VAL A 501 6.22 -28.73 -22.65
CA VAL A 501 6.81 -27.89 -21.59
C VAL A 501 6.62 -28.56 -20.24
N GLU A 502 7.70 -28.70 -19.50
CA GLU A 502 7.72 -29.26 -18.15
C GLU A 502 7.70 -28.13 -17.13
N MET A 503 6.53 -27.87 -16.56
CA MET A 503 6.34 -26.83 -15.54
C MET A 503 6.75 -27.37 -14.17
N GLU A 504 7.64 -26.66 -13.48
CA GLU A 504 8.13 -27.08 -12.16
C GLU A 504 7.16 -26.66 -11.06
N ASP A 505 6.68 -25.41 -11.12
CA ASP A 505 5.70 -24.86 -10.20
C ASP A 505 4.64 -24.08 -10.98
N VAL A 506 3.38 -24.19 -10.55
CA VAL A 506 2.24 -23.51 -11.15
C VAL A 506 1.35 -22.98 -10.03
N LYS A 507 1.10 -21.67 -10.06
CA LYS A 507 0.20 -20.96 -9.18
C LYS A 507 -1.02 -20.54 -9.98
N PHE A 508 -2.19 -20.76 -9.42
CA PHE A 508 -3.46 -20.45 -10.06
C PHE A 508 -4.20 -19.35 -9.32
N HIS A 509 -5.00 -18.60 -10.06
CA HIS A 509 -6.03 -17.74 -9.50
C HIS A 509 -7.09 -18.58 -8.77
N GLN A 510 -7.75 -17.98 -7.78
CA GLN A 510 -8.82 -18.65 -7.00
C GLN A 510 -9.98 -19.20 -7.85
N CYS A 511 -10.15 -18.65 -9.06
CA CYS A 511 -11.18 -19.09 -9.98
C CYS A 511 -10.97 -20.49 -10.58
N VAL A 512 -9.76 -21.04 -10.47
CA VAL A 512 -9.40 -22.35 -11.03
C VAL A 512 -9.77 -23.47 -10.07
N ARG A 513 -10.47 -24.47 -10.60
CA ARG A 513 -10.85 -25.66 -9.84
C ARG A 513 -9.66 -26.61 -9.73
N LEU A 514 -8.88 -26.47 -8.66
CA LEU A 514 -7.68 -27.28 -8.40
C LEU A 514 -7.94 -28.79 -8.44
N SER A 515 -9.09 -29.27 -7.91
CA SER A 515 -9.45 -30.69 -7.94
C SER A 515 -9.57 -31.25 -9.36
N ARG A 516 -10.00 -30.46 -10.35
CA ARG A 516 -10.06 -30.90 -11.76
C ARG A 516 -8.68 -30.88 -12.41
N PHE A 517 -7.84 -29.93 -12.02
CA PHE A 517 -6.47 -29.86 -12.51
C PHE A 517 -5.62 -31.03 -11.99
N GLU A 518 -5.79 -31.45 -10.74
CA GLU A 518 -5.06 -32.58 -10.17
C GLU A 518 -5.40 -33.92 -10.86
N ASN A 519 -6.66 -34.12 -11.24
CA ASN A 519 -7.12 -35.35 -11.90
C ASN A 519 -6.75 -35.41 -13.40
N ASP A 520 -7.20 -34.42 -14.17
CA ASP A 520 -7.17 -34.47 -15.65
C ASP A 520 -6.15 -33.49 -16.25
N ARG A 521 -5.36 -32.80 -15.43
CA ARG A 521 -4.49 -31.67 -15.83
C ARG A 521 -5.21 -30.61 -16.67
N THR A 522 -6.54 -30.51 -16.49
CA THR A 522 -7.40 -29.60 -17.24
C THR A 522 -7.70 -28.36 -16.41
N ILE A 523 -7.33 -27.19 -16.93
CA ILE A 523 -7.55 -25.91 -16.24
C ILE A 523 -8.97 -25.45 -16.51
N SER A 524 -9.88 -25.66 -15.55
CA SER A 524 -11.29 -25.30 -15.63
C SER A 524 -11.62 -24.18 -14.62
N PHE A 525 -12.21 -23.09 -15.08
CA PHE A 525 -12.46 -21.90 -14.25
C PHE A 525 -13.63 -21.06 -14.76
N ILE A 526 -14.15 -20.19 -13.88
CA ILE A 526 -15.09 -19.12 -14.25
C ILE A 526 -14.31 -17.80 -14.15
N PRO A 527 -14.00 -17.09 -15.25
CA PRO A 527 -13.11 -15.94 -15.20
C PRO A 527 -13.75 -14.73 -14.51
N PRO A 528 -13.01 -14.00 -13.65
CA PRO A 528 -13.36 -12.62 -13.31
C PRO A 528 -13.57 -11.76 -14.56
N ASP A 529 -14.37 -10.72 -14.42
CA ASP A 529 -14.62 -9.80 -15.53
C ASP A 529 -13.46 -8.81 -15.72
N GLY A 530 -13.11 -8.48 -16.97
CA GLY A 530 -11.99 -7.58 -17.27
C GLY A 530 -10.61 -8.25 -17.21
N GLU A 531 -9.60 -7.51 -16.75
CA GLU A 531 -8.20 -7.97 -16.68
C GLU A 531 -7.91 -8.67 -15.34
N PHE A 532 -7.23 -9.82 -15.41
CA PHE A 532 -6.70 -10.55 -14.24
C PHE A 532 -5.58 -11.52 -14.66
N GLU A 533 -4.76 -11.96 -13.71
CA GLU A 533 -3.77 -13.04 -13.91
C GLU A 533 -4.41 -14.40 -13.63
N LEU A 534 -4.48 -15.28 -14.62
CA LEU A 534 -5.06 -16.63 -14.46
C LEU A 534 -4.11 -17.58 -13.74
N MET A 535 -2.85 -17.59 -14.16
CA MET A 535 -1.83 -18.46 -13.61
C MET A 535 -0.44 -17.88 -13.81
N SER A 536 0.45 -18.17 -12.86
CA SER A 536 1.88 -18.02 -12.99
C SER A 536 2.56 -19.38 -12.95
N TYR A 537 3.60 -19.56 -13.74
CA TYR A 537 4.36 -20.80 -13.82
C TYR A 537 5.85 -20.51 -13.81
N ARG A 538 6.62 -21.45 -13.28
CA ARG A 538 8.08 -21.37 -13.22
C ARG A 538 8.72 -22.57 -13.92
N LEU A 539 9.80 -22.28 -14.66
CA LEU A 539 10.60 -23.26 -15.38
C LEU A 539 12.09 -23.03 -15.09
N ASN A 540 12.79 -24.04 -14.56
CA ASN A 540 14.25 -24.01 -14.43
C ASN A 540 14.92 -24.66 -15.66
N THR A 541 14.69 -24.11 -16.85
CA THR A 541 15.39 -24.56 -18.07
C THR A 541 16.66 -23.75 -18.26
N GLN A 542 17.79 -24.44 -18.45
CA GLN A 542 19.05 -23.80 -18.85
C GLN A 542 18.94 -23.33 -20.30
N VAL A 543 18.73 -22.04 -20.50
CA VAL A 543 18.67 -21.43 -21.83
C VAL A 543 19.89 -20.56 -22.06
N LYS A 544 20.38 -20.56 -23.30
CA LYS A 544 21.40 -19.60 -23.71
C LYS A 544 20.79 -18.19 -23.62
N PRO A 545 21.55 -17.18 -23.14
CA PRO A 545 21.01 -15.82 -23.01
C PRO A 545 20.56 -15.28 -24.36
N LEU A 546 19.32 -14.80 -24.44
CA LEU A 546 18.74 -14.29 -25.68
C LEU A 546 19.53 -13.09 -26.21
N ILE A 547 20.02 -12.24 -25.30
CA ILE A 547 20.97 -11.17 -25.59
C ILE A 547 22.22 -11.45 -24.77
N TRP A 548 23.28 -11.85 -25.46
CA TRP A 548 24.58 -12.09 -24.86
C TRP A 548 25.37 -10.79 -24.86
N VAL A 549 25.80 -10.32 -23.68
CA VAL A 549 26.62 -9.11 -23.53
C VAL A 549 27.98 -9.51 -23.01
N GLU A 550 29.00 -9.23 -23.81
CA GLU A 550 30.40 -9.36 -23.45
C GLU A 550 30.95 -7.94 -23.23
N CYS A 551 31.60 -7.72 -22.10
CA CYS A 551 32.17 -6.43 -21.72
C CYS A 551 33.62 -6.63 -21.33
N VAL A 552 34.53 -5.94 -22.01
CA VAL A 552 35.94 -5.88 -21.63
C VAL A 552 36.17 -4.51 -21.01
N VAL A 553 36.81 -4.48 -19.84
CA VAL A 553 37.11 -3.25 -19.09
C VAL A 553 38.63 -3.10 -19.02
N GLU A 554 39.15 -2.05 -19.65
CA GLU A 554 40.56 -1.68 -19.61
C GLU A 554 40.71 -0.45 -18.71
N SER A 555 41.48 -0.55 -17.63
CA SER A 555 41.69 0.57 -16.70
C SER A 555 43.10 1.10 -16.78
N HIS A 556 43.23 2.36 -17.18
CA HIS A 556 44.47 3.11 -17.07
C HIS A 556 44.47 3.86 -15.74
N SER A 557 45.17 3.29 -14.75
CA SER A 557 45.26 3.82 -13.39
C SER A 557 45.56 5.33 -13.37
N GLY A 558 44.64 6.12 -12.81
CA GLY A 558 44.79 7.56 -12.62
C GLY A 558 44.56 8.44 -13.85
N SER A 559 44.00 7.90 -14.94
CA SER A 559 43.72 8.69 -16.14
C SER A 559 42.35 8.40 -16.76
N ARG A 560 42.08 7.14 -17.14
CA ARG A 560 40.86 6.81 -17.90
C ARG A 560 40.49 5.35 -17.78
N MET A 561 39.21 5.05 -17.97
CA MET A 561 38.69 3.70 -18.14
C MET A 561 38.02 3.56 -19.48
N GLU A 562 38.34 2.48 -20.19
CA GLU A 562 37.73 2.14 -21.46
C GLU A 562 36.85 0.90 -21.30
N TYR A 563 35.62 0.98 -21.80
CA TYR A 563 34.65 -0.10 -21.85
C TYR A 563 34.42 -0.49 -23.30
N MET A 564 34.72 -1.74 -23.64
CA MET A 564 34.39 -2.33 -24.93
C MET A 564 33.27 -3.35 -24.76
N LEU A 565 32.09 -3.02 -25.27
CA LEU A 565 30.90 -3.86 -25.18
C LEU A 565 30.54 -4.45 -26.53
N LYS A 566 30.34 -5.77 -26.53
CA LYS A 566 29.83 -6.55 -27.65
C LYS A 566 28.52 -7.21 -27.24
N ALA A 567 27.41 -6.75 -27.83
CA ALA A 567 26.10 -7.35 -27.62
C ALA A 567 25.72 -8.22 -28.82
N ARG A 568 25.33 -9.47 -28.59
CA ARG A 568 24.93 -10.44 -29.62
C ARG A 568 23.54 -11.01 -29.32
N ALA A 569 22.64 -10.90 -30.28
CA ALA A 569 21.31 -11.50 -30.18
C ALA A 569 21.35 -12.99 -30.57
N GLN A 570 21.07 -13.89 -29.62
CA GLN A 570 21.06 -15.35 -29.80
C GLN A 570 19.66 -15.95 -29.92
N PHE A 571 18.74 -15.24 -30.58
CA PHE A 571 17.39 -15.74 -30.90
C PHE A 571 17.17 -15.83 -32.41
N LYS A 572 16.01 -16.38 -32.81
CA LYS A 572 15.66 -16.62 -34.21
C LYS A 572 15.72 -15.32 -35.01
N ARG A 573 16.34 -15.35 -36.21
CA ARG A 573 16.50 -14.19 -37.11
C ARG A 573 15.21 -13.49 -37.50
N ARG A 574 14.08 -14.22 -37.52
CA ARG A 574 12.74 -13.68 -37.81
C ARG A 574 12.14 -12.84 -36.68
N SER A 575 12.67 -12.99 -35.47
CA SER A 575 12.23 -12.26 -34.29
C SER A 575 13.13 -11.04 -34.10
N THR A 576 12.57 -10.00 -33.46
CA THR A 576 13.26 -8.75 -33.16
C THR A 576 12.98 -8.38 -31.71
N ALA A 577 14.01 -8.01 -30.97
CA ALA A 577 13.84 -7.43 -29.64
C ALA A 577 13.62 -5.92 -29.78
N ASN A 578 12.62 -5.40 -29.06
CA ASN A 578 12.26 -4.00 -29.00
C ASN A 578 12.82 -3.39 -27.71
N ASN A 579 13.14 -2.09 -27.80
CA ASN A 579 13.53 -1.25 -26.66
C ASN A 579 14.59 -1.92 -25.76
N VAL A 580 15.65 -2.43 -26.37
CA VAL A 580 16.74 -3.05 -25.63
C VAL A 580 17.54 -1.98 -24.91
N GLU A 581 17.68 -2.10 -23.60
CA GLU A 581 18.49 -1.21 -22.77
C GLU A 581 19.55 -2.03 -22.04
N ILE A 582 20.82 -1.73 -22.27
CA ILE A 582 21.95 -2.36 -21.59
C ILE A 582 22.52 -1.35 -20.61
N LEU A 583 22.41 -1.64 -19.31
CA LEU A 583 22.91 -0.83 -18.23
C LEU A 583 24.25 -1.39 -17.77
N VAL A 584 25.32 -0.63 -18.03
CA VAL A 584 26.69 -0.98 -17.67
C VAL A 584 27.09 -0.11 -16.48
N PRO A 585 27.36 -0.68 -15.30
CA PRO A 585 27.79 0.11 -14.16
C PRO A 585 29.21 0.63 -14.37
N VAL A 586 29.43 1.86 -13.91
CA VAL A 586 30.69 2.58 -14.00
C VAL A 586 31.03 3.20 -12.64
N PRO A 587 32.30 3.55 -12.38
CA PRO A 587 32.68 4.20 -11.14
C PRO A 587 31.90 5.50 -10.91
N GLU A 588 31.63 5.80 -9.65
CA GLU A 588 30.91 7.03 -9.26
C GLU A 588 31.74 8.28 -9.55
N ASP A 589 33.07 8.14 -9.52
CA ASP A 589 34.04 9.20 -9.78
C ASP A 589 34.31 9.43 -11.28
N ALA A 590 33.65 8.66 -12.17
CA ALA A 590 33.92 8.75 -13.60
C ALA A 590 33.48 10.11 -14.18
N ASP A 591 34.35 10.73 -14.98
CA ASP A 591 34.09 11.99 -15.66
C ASP A 591 34.21 11.88 -17.20
N SER A 592 33.91 12.98 -17.90
CA SER A 592 34.22 13.18 -19.32
C SER A 592 33.85 12.00 -20.25
N PRO A 593 32.58 11.55 -20.29
CA PRO A 593 32.20 10.39 -21.08
C PRO A 593 32.31 10.63 -22.59
N ARG A 594 33.00 9.71 -23.28
CA ARG A 594 33.11 9.67 -24.75
C ARG A 594 32.58 8.35 -25.27
N PHE A 595 31.59 8.40 -26.16
CA PHE A 595 30.94 7.21 -26.70
C PHE A 595 31.18 7.06 -28.21
N ARG A 596 31.43 5.83 -28.64
CA ARG A 596 31.44 5.42 -30.05
C ARG A 596 30.54 4.19 -30.21
N THR A 597 29.48 4.33 -30.98
CA THR A 597 28.53 3.24 -31.25
C THR A 597 28.18 3.15 -32.72
N ASN A 598 28.01 1.92 -33.21
CA ASN A 598 27.52 1.69 -34.56
C ASN A 598 26.00 1.91 -34.66
N ILE A 599 25.25 1.40 -33.67
CA ILE A 599 23.79 1.39 -33.64
C ILE A 599 23.30 1.69 -32.22
N GLY A 600 22.23 2.48 -32.13
CA GLY A 600 21.65 2.90 -30.85
C GLY A 600 22.20 4.22 -30.33
N SER A 601 21.67 4.66 -29.20
CA SER A 601 22.10 5.87 -28.49
C SER A 601 22.63 5.50 -27.12
N VAL A 602 23.71 6.13 -26.68
CA VAL A 602 24.29 5.92 -25.35
C VAL A 602 24.06 7.16 -24.50
N HIS A 603 23.63 6.96 -23.25
CA HIS A 603 23.43 8.01 -22.29
C HIS A 603 24.21 7.69 -21.00
N TYR A 604 24.93 8.67 -20.47
CA TYR A 604 25.57 8.57 -19.16
C TYR A 604 24.58 9.03 -18.09
N ALA A 605 24.28 8.15 -17.14
CA ALA A 605 23.37 8.40 -16.03
C ALA A 605 24.17 8.43 -14.71
N PRO A 606 24.71 9.59 -14.31
CA PRO A 606 25.53 9.71 -13.09
C PRO A 606 24.73 9.37 -11.82
N GLU A 607 23.41 9.61 -11.80
CA GLU A 607 22.54 9.30 -10.67
C GLU A 607 22.41 7.80 -10.37
N LYS A 608 22.75 6.94 -11.35
CA LYS A 608 22.80 5.48 -11.19
C LYS A 608 24.21 4.92 -11.24
N SER A 609 25.20 5.78 -11.43
CA SER A 609 26.60 5.40 -11.71
C SER A 609 26.66 4.38 -12.85
N ALA A 610 25.95 4.65 -13.96
CA ALA A 610 25.81 3.69 -15.05
C ALA A 610 25.74 4.35 -16.44
N ILE A 611 26.25 3.64 -17.45
CA ILE A 611 26.04 3.93 -18.86
C ILE A 611 24.82 3.14 -19.35
N ILE A 612 23.88 3.81 -20.01
CA ILE A 612 22.69 3.20 -20.59
C ILE A 612 22.81 3.21 -22.11
N TRP A 613 23.00 2.03 -22.71
CA TRP A 613 22.99 1.85 -24.15
C TRP A 613 21.62 1.39 -24.63
N LYS A 614 20.92 2.26 -25.38
CA LYS A 614 19.56 2.03 -25.88
C LYS A 614 19.57 1.66 -27.36
N ILE A 615 18.94 0.54 -27.70
CA ILE A 615 18.77 0.04 -29.07
C ILE A 615 17.27 -0.17 -29.31
N LYS A 616 16.66 0.62 -30.21
CA LYS A 616 15.21 0.55 -30.49
C LYS A 616 14.78 -0.81 -31.01
N GLN A 617 15.54 -1.38 -31.95
CA GLN A 617 15.26 -2.68 -32.57
C GLN A 617 16.55 -3.48 -32.70
N PHE A 618 16.57 -4.67 -32.09
CA PHE A 618 17.67 -5.61 -32.16
C PHE A 618 17.20 -6.88 -32.89
N GLY A 619 17.64 -7.05 -34.14
CA GLY A 619 17.31 -8.24 -34.93
C GLY A 619 18.05 -9.49 -34.45
N GLY A 620 17.37 -10.64 -34.46
CA GLY A 620 17.97 -11.91 -34.05
C GLY A 620 19.18 -12.30 -34.90
N GLY A 621 20.24 -12.78 -34.25
CA GLY A 621 21.49 -13.18 -34.91
C GLY A 621 22.40 -12.03 -35.34
N LYS A 622 22.05 -10.77 -35.05
CA LYS A 622 22.94 -9.61 -35.23
C LYS A 622 23.86 -9.42 -34.02
N GLU A 623 24.96 -8.73 -34.24
CA GLU A 623 25.87 -8.27 -33.19
C GLU A 623 26.15 -6.78 -33.36
N PHE A 624 26.25 -6.07 -32.22
CA PHE A 624 26.53 -4.64 -32.17
C PHE A 624 27.65 -4.37 -31.17
N LEU A 625 28.41 -3.33 -31.44
CA LEU A 625 29.59 -2.92 -30.68
C LEU A 625 29.40 -1.50 -30.16
N MET A 626 29.81 -1.28 -28.91
CA MET A 626 29.88 0.02 -28.26
C MET A 626 31.24 0.15 -27.57
N ARG A 627 31.89 1.30 -27.74
CA ARG A 627 33.09 1.69 -26.99
C ARG A 627 32.78 2.94 -26.19
N ALA A 628 33.09 2.94 -24.91
CA ALA A 628 33.03 4.10 -24.04
C ALA A 628 34.42 4.36 -23.45
N GLU A 629 34.81 5.63 -23.39
CA GLU A 629 36.00 6.10 -22.68
C GLU A 629 35.53 7.10 -21.62
N LEU A 630 35.91 6.85 -20.37
CA LEU A 630 35.60 7.70 -19.22
C LEU A 630 36.91 8.21 -18.64
N GLY A 631 36.95 9.48 -18.25
CA GLY A 631 38.05 10.01 -17.43
C GLY A 631 37.92 9.50 -16.00
N LEU A 632 39.05 9.23 -15.37
CA LEU A 632 39.12 9.01 -13.93
C LEU A 632 39.92 10.14 -13.29
N PRO A 633 39.48 10.66 -12.13
CA PRO A 633 40.29 11.57 -11.33
C PRO A 633 41.64 10.94 -10.99
N SER A 634 42.70 11.74 -11.03
CA SER A 634 44.05 11.31 -10.68
C SER A 634 44.22 11.06 -9.16
N VAL A 635 43.29 11.55 -8.36
CA VAL A 635 43.23 11.35 -6.90
C VAL A 635 42.26 10.21 -6.63
N LYS A 636 42.77 9.07 -6.19
CA LYS A 636 41.94 7.97 -5.67
C LYS A 636 41.27 8.45 -4.38
N GLY A 637 39.98 8.16 -4.19
CA GLY A 637 39.30 8.35 -2.91
C GLY A 637 40.05 7.65 -1.78
N ASP A 638 40.01 8.23 -0.57
CA ASP A 638 40.82 7.81 0.59
C ASP A 638 40.52 6.39 1.10
N ASP A 639 39.53 5.69 0.55
CA ASP A 639 39.13 4.33 0.95
C ASP A 639 40.17 3.24 0.64
N GLU A 640 41.18 3.51 -0.20
CA GLU A 640 42.28 2.58 -0.48
C GLU A 640 43.57 2.84 0.34
N ARG A 641 43.65 3.95 1.11
CA ARG A 641 44.87 4.30 1.87
C ARG A 641 44.71 4.12 3.37
N GLY A 642 44.70 2.86 3.80
CA GLY A 642 45.22 2.49 5.11
C GLY A 642 46.74 2.75 5.14
N GLY A 643 47.17 3.95 5.56
CA GLY A 643 48.57 4.23 5.88
C GLY A 643 49.00 5.69 5.74
N GLY A 644 48.93 6.47 6.83
CA GLY A 644 49.47 7.83 6.87
C GLY A 644 49.26 8.60 8.19
N MET A 645 50.01 8.24 9.23
CA MET A 645 50.40 9.07 10.39
C MET A 645 49.34 9.92 11.13
N THR A 646 48.63 9.31 12.09
CA THR A 646 48.39 9.93 13.41
C THR A 646 48.54 8.86 14.48
N GLY A 647 49.50 9.03 15.39
CA GLY A 647 49.74 8.09 16.49
C GLY A 647 48.60 8.11 17.51
N GLY A 648 48.20 6.93 17.99
CA GLY A 648 47.22 6.79 19.07
C GLY A 648 46.85 5.32 19.29
N PHE A 649 47.07 4.83 20.50
CA PHE A 649 46.89 3.46 20.97
C PHE A 649 45.51 2.84 20.67
N GLY A 650 45.48 1.58 20.22
CA GLY A 650 44.26 0.75 20.21
C GLY A 650 44.26 -0.30 19.10
N GLY A 651 44.67 -1.53 19.42
CA GLY A 651 44.52 -2.68 18.52
C GLY A 651 43.06 -3.11 18.41
N SER A 652 42.54 -3.22 17.19
CA SER A 652 41.28 -3.91 16.90
C SER A 652 41.43 -4.71 15.59
N MET A 653 41.13 -6.00 15.67
CA MET A 653 41.21 -6.95 14.57
C MET A 653 40.11 -6.72 13.52
N GLY A 654 40.48 -6.81 12.24
CA GLY A 654 39.67 -7.47 11.22
C GLY A 654 38.40 -6.74 10.71
N GLY A 655 38.53 -5.53 10.17
CA GLY A 655 37.50 -4.92 9.33
C GLY A 655 37.68 -5.28 7.86
N ALA A 656 36.66 -5.89 7.24
CA ALA A 656 36.63 -6.23 5.82
C ALA A 656 36.81 -4.98 4.94
N GLN A 657 37.71 -5.07 3.95
CA GLN A 657 37.89 -4.05 2.92
C GLN A 657 36.57 -3.79 2.19
N THR A 658 35.99 -2.61 2.35
CA THR A 658 34.87 -2.10 1.55
C THR A 658 35.36 -1.71 0.16
N GLY A 659 35.76 -2.71 -0.64
CA GLY A 659 35.97 -2.52 -2.07
C GLY A 659 34.65 -2.09 -2.71
N GLN A 660 34.67 -1.04 -3.56
CA GLN A 660 33.51 -0.62 -4.35
C GLN A 660 32.88 -1.86 -5.00
N GLY A 661 31.69 -2.25 -4.53
CA GLY A 661 31.05 -3.50 -4.95
C GLY A 661 30.78 -3.47 -6.45
N LYS A 662 31.43 -4.37 -7.21
CA LYS A 662 31.21 -4.50 -8.67
C LYS A 662 29.75 -4.85 -8.94
N ARG A 663 28.95 -3.87 -9.35
CA ARG A 663 27.56 -4.09 -9.77
C ARG A 663 27.54 -4.89 -11.08
N PRO A 664 26.57 -5.78 -11.30
CA PRO A 664 26.45 -6.51 -12.57
C PRO A 664 25.86 -5.61 -13.67
N ILE A 665 26.12 -5.97 -14.93
CA ILE A 665 25.46 -5.41 -16.11
C ILE A 665 24.03 -5.91 -16.16
N ASN A 666 23.08 -4.99 -16.29
CA ASN A 666 21.66 -5.33 -16.41
C ASN A 666 21.17 -5.13 -17.84
N VAL A 667 20.40 -6.09 -18.35
CA VAL A 667 19.86 -6.03 -19.73
C VAL A 667 18.36 -6.08 -19.70
N LYS A 668 17.72 -5.04 -20.26
CA LYS A 668 16.27 -4.99 -20.48
C LYS A 668 15.95 -5.18 -21.94
N PHE A 669 14.93 -5.99 -22.23
CA PHE A 669 14.43 -6.17 -23.60
C PHE A 669 13.00 -6.71 -23.61
N GLU A 670 12.33 -6.55 -24.75
CA GLU A 670 11.03 -7.15 -25.02
C GLU A 670 11.01 -7.80 -26.41
N ILE A 671 10.61 -9.06 -26.52
CA ILE A 671 10.50 -9.79 -27.78
C ILE A 671 9.04 -10.22 -27.96
N PRO A 672 8.29 -9.57 -28.85
CA PRO A 672 6.92 -9.95 -29.15
C PRO A 672 6.88 -11.23 -30.02
N TYR A 673 5.77 -11.96 -29.94
CA TYR A 673 5.48 -13.19 -30.66
C TYR A 673 6.55 -14.28 -30.48
N PHE A 674 7.16 -14.32 -29.30
CA PHE A 674 8.23 -15.26 -28.95
C PHE A 674 7.99 -15.87 -27.57
N THR A 675 8.35 -17.15 -27.43
CA THR A 675 8.35 -17.91 -26.18
C THR A 675 9.69 -18.63 -26.06
N THR A 676 10.30 -18.52 -24.91
CA THR A 676 11.59 -19.19 -24.63
C THR A 676 11.35 -20.63 -24.17
N SER A 677 10.32 -20.85 -23.35
CA SER A 677 9.92 -22.19 -22.89
C SER A 677 9.48 -23.08 -24.06
N GLY A 678 8.73 -22.50 -25.01
CA GLY A 678 7.97 -23.22 -26.03
C GLY A 678 6.54 -23.54 -25.59
N ILE A 679 6.01 -22.86 -24.58
CA ILE A 679 4.63 -22.99 -24.15
C ILE A 679 3.68 -22.57 -25.28
N GLN A 680 2.59 -23.31 -25.43
CA GLN A 680 1.58 -23.10 -26.46
C GLN A 680 0.20 -23.35 -25.89
N VAL A 681 -0.69 -22.39 -26.13
CA VAL A 681 -2.13 -22.55 -25.89
C VAL A 681 -2.68 -23.42 -27.02
N ARG A 682 -3.10 -24.65 -26.69
CA ARG A 682 -3.66 -25.61 -27.66
C ARG A 682 -5.10 -25.29 -28.00
N TYR A 683 -5.89 -24.98 -26.98
CA TYR A 683 -7.29 -24.59 -27.12
C TYR A 683 -7.75 -23.80 -25.91
N LEU A 684 -8.74 -22.95 -26.13
CA LEU A 684 -9.55 -22.36 -25.07
C LEU A 684 -11.01 -22.64 -25.41
N LYS A 685 -11.67 -23.46 -24.57
CA LYS A 685 -13.08 -23.77 -24.72
C LYS A 685 -13.89 -22.85 -23.81
N ILE A 686 -14.83 -22.12 -24.38
CA ILE A 686 -15.74 -21.23 -23.67
C ILE A 686 -17.12 -21.89 -23.68
N ILE A 687 -17.66 -22.18 -22.49
CA ILE A 687 -18.94 -22.88 -22.32
C ILE A 687 -19.86 -21.97 -21.51
N GLU A 688 -20.81 -21.33 -22.18
CA GLU A 688 -21.88 -20.58 -21.51
C GLU A 688 -23.18 -21.40 -21.55
N PRO A 689 -23.68 -21.90 -20.41
CA PRO A 689 -24.82 -22.80 -20.39
C PRO A 689 -26.13 -22.11 -20.79
N LYS A 690 -26.31 -20.81 -20.49
CA LYS A 690 -27.57 -20.10 -20.69
C LYS A 690 -27.69 -19.46 -22.09
N LEU A 691 -26.66 -18.74 -22.52
CA LEU A 691 -26.72 -17.87 -23.71
C LEU A 691 -26.09 -18.49 -24.96
N GLN A 692 -25.26 -19.54 -24.82
CA GLN A 692 -24.62 -20.29 -25.91
C GLN A 692 -24.11 -19.43 -27.09
N TYR A 693 -23.42 -18.32 -26.79
CA TYR A 693 -22.92 -17.42 -27.82
C TYR A 693 -21.59 -17.92 -28.44
N PRO A 694 -21.33 -17.59 -29.72
CA PRO A 694 -19.99 -17.71 -30.29
C PRO A 694 -19.04 -16.70 -29.64
N SER A 695 -17.82 -17.11 -29.34
CA SER A 695 -16.78 -16.26 -28.75
C SER A 695 -15.47 -16.41 -29.52
N LEU A 696 -14.69 -15.33 -29.55
CA LEU A 696 -13.43 -15.25 -30.30
C LEU A 696 -12.26 -15.15 -29.31
N PRO A 697 -11.50 -16.24 -29.10
CA PRO A 697 -10.30 -16.21 -28.28
C PRO A 697 -9.09 -15.72 -29.08
N TRP A 698 -8.34 -14.79 -28.50
CA TRP A 698 -7.10 -14.27 -29.03
C TRP A 698 -5.94 -14.64 -28.10
N VAL A 699 -4.78 -14.94 -28.67
CA VAL A 699 -3.56 -15.20 -27.90
C VAL A 699 -2.37 -14.46 -28.49
N ARG A 700 -1.56 -13.84 -27.64
CA ARG A 700 -0.23 -13.34 -27.99
C ARG A 700 0.80 -13.80 -26.98
N TYR A 701 2.03 -13.91 -27.47
CA TYR A 701 3.18 -14.36 -26.70
C TYR A 701 4.18 -13.23 -26.60
N ILE A 702 4.67 -12.94 -25.40
CA ILE A 702 5.62 -11.87 -25.14
C ILE A 702 6.72 -12.45 -24.25
N THR A 703 7.98 -12.29 -24.66
CA THR A 703 9.13 -12.59 -23.78
C THR A 703 9.78 -11.28 -23.38
N GLN A 704 9.88 -11.02 -22.09
CA GLN A 704 10.54 -9.84 -21.54
C GLN A 704 11.71 -10.23 -20.64
N SER A 705 12.61 -9.30 -20.40
CA SER A 705 13.64 -9.41 -19.37
C SER A 705 13.03 -9.35 -17.98
N GLY A 706 13.35 -10.30 -17.11
CA GLY A 706 13.17 -10.18 -15.67
C GLY A 706 14.45 -9.63 -15.03
N ASP A 707 15.04 -10.37 -14.10
CA ASP A 707 16.33 -10.04 -13.50
C ASP A 707 17.47 -10.68 -14.31
N ILE A 708 18.03 -9.93 -15.25
CA ILE A 708 19.14 -10.35 -16.09
C ILE A 708 20.39 -9.59 -15.65
N ALA A 709 21.25 -10.28 -14.92
CA ALA A 709 22.49 -9.76 -14.36
C ALA A 709 23.70 -10.52 -14.92
N VAL A 710 24.60 -9.80 -15.60
CA VAL A 710 25.89 -10.33 -16.07
C VAL A 710 26.99 -9.74 -15.19
N ARG A 711 27.67 -10.57 -14.40
CA ARG A 711 28.78 -10.09 -13.56
C ARG A 711 29.91 -9.57 -14.45
N LEU A 712 30.43 -8.40 -14.10
CA LEU A 712 31.58 -7.81 -14.80
C LEU A 712 32.81 -8.71 -14.64
N PRO A 713 33.63 -8.87 -15.69
CA PRO A 713 34.93 -9.50 -15.55
C PRO A 713 35.88 -8.67 -14.69
N ASP A 714 36.95 -9.30 -14.25
CA ASP A 714 38.04 -8.58 -13.60
C ASP A 714 38.70 -7.61 -14.57
N VAL A 715 39.08 -6.45 -14.03
CA VAL A 715 39.71 -5.36 -14.79
C VAL A 715 41.09 -5.85 -15.23
N GLN A 716 41.37 -5.77 -16.53
CA GLN A 716 42.66 -6.15 -17.12
C GLN A 716 43.68 -5.04 -17.03
#